data_AF-A0A177CP60-F1
#
_entry.id   AF-A0A177CP60-F1
#
_cell.length_a   1.000
_cell.length_b   1.000
_cell.length_c   1.000
_cell.angle_alpha   90.00
_cell.angle_beta   90.00
_cell.angle_gamma   90.00
#
_symmetry.space_group_name_H-M   'P 1'
#
loop_
_entity.id
_entity.type
_entity.pdbx_description
1 polymer ?
#
loop_
_entity_poly.entity_id
_entity_poly.type
_entity_poly.pdbx_seq_one_letter_code
_entity_poly.pdbx_strand_id
1 'polypeptide(L)'
;MIAPKADRENPVTWLMSVARTSYSGPLQGDHQHRHKPVAMATLEGTHKYLTDAAKRAHAISKGIRAKPWNTTSARTATDLKNDASQSSGTLVCNLLTTSIETPQPYKALSYTWGTEDKTSFLELSGAQLNITPSLYTALLHIASWQEVLHLWVDQVCIDQSNGDEKGDQVLLMADVYSKAQQTLVWLGPAADRSDELMDLWLYVGRRAEAMGFDGYFTKEKKHILLAVLDNHPVDDPLSEPYRQLVDETRLRFEDLMQAMADFDERPWFHRLWVVQEVSLCPDTVFVCGTKMVPVDFVRHASNVFTSALKHSRNSNRDQSFHNLLLQAQAHRIMPLLSTRRRRQNFAKGCGEGDGLFHLLRKLFVESETNATQNRDRIYGLLGLAVDAKQLDIKPDYISSEAGPIFTNAAREMIKKGRIELLSFSQFPKEHGLEGLATWAPDWRPNLASSFYTIFEFAEDHLFSASGSTSISLLPTDDEKVPDEKELAIRGYVVDTIEEVGTVWHASDNHVSYLRLFETIKEFCTKSAAKDEPIYENSLRRAEATWRVPVGDLYWTPELDNVRATKELVEDKYHDCVRLSEVIAGGKEVLTREEVHRLLAGRYRGNMSVMDGKRPYITRKGYLGMCPGLAIEGDVVVIFCGAKIPYVLKPQPEVDKYTFVGEAYCDGMMDGQILERGQEASFYIQ
;
A
#
# COMPACT_ATOMS: atom_id res chain seq x y z
N MET A 1 -8.79 -26.51 -22.96
CA MET A 1 -8.80 -25.62 -24.14
C MET A 1 -7.48 -25.86 -24.86
N ILE A 2 -7.38 -25.73 -26.18
CA ILE A 2 -6.05 -25.72 -26.85
C ILE A 2 -5.75 -24.26 -27.12
N ALA A 3 -5.02 -23.61 -26.20
CA ALA A 3 -4.52 -22.27 -26.46
C ALA A 3 -3.57 -22.32 -27.67
N PRO A 4 -3.69 -21.43 -28.66
CA PRO A 4 -2.57 -21.18 -29.55
C PRO A 4 -1.42 -20.71 -28.65
N LYS A 5 -0.24 -21.36 -28.75
CA LYS A 5 0.98 -20.89 -28.10
C LYS A 5 1.07 -19.38 -28.32
N ALA A 6 1.22 -18.61 -27.23
CA ALA A 6 1.51 -17.20 -27.34
C ALA A 6 2.70 -17.03 -28.29
N ASP A 7 2.43 -16.50 -29.48
CA ASP A 7 3.49 -16.16 -30.41
C ASP A 7 4.22 -14.98 -29.76
N ARG A 8 5.48 -15.18 -29.37
CA ARG A 8 6.24 -14.16 -28.62
C ARG A 8 6.39 -12.86 -29.41
N GLU A 9 6.19 -12.92 -30.73
CA GLU A 9 6.20 -11.75 -31.61
C GLU A 9 4.85 -11.00 -31.68
N ASN A 10 3.72 -11.62 -31.27
CA ASN A 10 2.39 -11.01 -31.27
C ASN A 10 1.54 -11.51 -30.08
N PRO A 11 1.65 -10.89 -28.89
CA PRO A 11 0.91 -11.35 -27.72
C PRO A 11 -0.60 -11.15 -27.88
N VAL A 12 -1.38 -12.19 -27.57
CA VAL A 12 -2.84 -12.21 -27.63
C VAL A 12 -3.44 -12.52 -26.26
N THR A 13 -4.67 -12.05 -26.04
CA THR A 13 -5.51 -12.45 -24.91
C THR A 13 -6.92 -12.77 -25.37
N TRP A 14 -7.72 -13.31 -24.47
CA TRP A 14 -9.10 -13.71 -24.73
C TRP A 14 -10.08 -12.73 -24.09
N LEU A 15 -11.23 -12.55 -24.72
CA LEU A 15 -12.37 -11.80 -24.21
C LEU A 15 -13.59 -12.69 -24.23
N MET A 16 -14.47 -12.56 -23.24
CA MET A 16 -15.78 -13.18 -23.24
C MET A 16 -16.86 -12.16 -23.58
N SER A 17 -17.81 -12.51 -24.45
CA SER A 17 -19.05 -11.74 -24.62
C SER A 17 -20.09 -12.26 -23.66
N VAL A 18 -20.71 -11.41 -22.84
CA VAL A 18 -21.79 -11.82 -21.92
C VAL A 18 -23.10 -11.18 -22.36
N ALA A 19 -24.14 -12.01 -22.52
CA ALA A 19 -25.51 -11.61 -22.79
C ALA A 19 -26.49 -12.44 -21.94
N ARG A 20 -27.63 -11.87 -21.56
CA ARG A 20 -28.71 -12.60 -20.89
C ARG A 20 -29.67 -13.15 -21.94
N THR A 21 -29.81 -14.47 -22.04
CA THR A 21 -30.89 -15.04 -22.86
C THR A 21 -32.21 -14.84 -22.14
N SER A 22 -33.16 -14.14 -22.76
CA SER A 22 -34.56 -14.21 -22.35
C SER A 22 -35.07 -15.61 -22.69
N TYR A 23 -35.40 -16.39 -21.66
CA TYR A 23 -35.99 -17.71 -21.85
C TYR A 23 -37.43 -17.54 -22.38
N SER A 24 -37.61 -17.56 -23.70
CA SER A 24 -38.93 -17.72 -24.31
C SER A 24 -39.27 -19.21 -24.37
N GLY A 25 -39.79 -19.74 -23.27
CA GLY A 25 -40.41 -21.07 -23.27
C GLY A 25 -41.59 -21.13 -24.26
N PRO A 26 -41.89 -22.30 -24.83
CA PRO A 26 -42.86 -22.42 -25.92
C PRO A 26 -44.27 -22.14 -25.38
N LEU A 27 -44.88 -21.05 -25.83
CA LEU A 27 -46.31 -20.82 -25.68
C LEU A 27 -47.05 -21.85 -26.56
N GLN A 28 -47.53 -22.91 -25.93
CA GLN A 28 -48.59 -23.74 -26.48
C GLN A 28 -49.88 -22.92 -26.62
N GLY A 29 -50.50 -22.99 -27.79
CA GLY A 29 -51.96 -22.94 -27.91
C GLY A 29 -52.55 -21.67 -28.52
N ASP A 30 -52.96 -21.81 -29.78
CA ASP A 30 -54.08 -21.16 -30.46
C ASP A 30 -54.20 -19.62 -30.44
N HIS A 31 -53.99 -19.00 -31.59
CA HIS A 31 -55.12 -18.60 -32.43
C HIS A 31 -54.67 -18.21 -33.85
N GLN A 32 -55.47 -18.65 -34.81
CA GLN A 32 -55.40 -18.37 -36.23
C GLN A 32 -55.32 -16.85 -36.50
N HIS A 33 -54.37 -16.41 -37.34
CA HIS A 33 -54.67 -15.48 -38.42
C HIS A 33 -53.60 -15.55 -39.53
N ARG A 34 -54.09 -15.77 -40.75
CA ARG A 34 -53.36 -15.75 -42.02
C ARG A 34 -52.76 -14.36 -42.27
N HIS A 35 -51.50 -14.28 -42.70
CA HIS A 35 -51.06 -13.40 -43.79
C HIS A 35 -49.77 -13.94 -44.45
N LYS A 36 -49.69 -13.70 -45.77
CA LYS A 36 -48.76 -14.27 -46.77
C LYS A 36 -47.31 -13.74 -46.67
N PRO A 37 -46.32 -14.43 -47.30
CA PRO A 37 -44.89 -14.15 -47.15
C PRO A 37 -44.42 -13.05 -48.12
N VAL A 38 -43.40 -12.27 -47.71
CA VAL A 38 -42.67 -11.36 -48.59
C VAL A 38 -41.17 -11.68 -48.54
N ALA A 39 -40.69 -11.96 -49.76
CA ALA A 39 -39.35 -12.16 -50.32
C ALA A 39 -38.08 -11.80 -49.53
N MET A 40 -37.09 -12.68 -49.72
CA MET A 40 -35.65 -12.42 -49.62
C MET A 40 -35.23 -11.23 -50.50
N ALA A 41 -34.40 -10.35 -49.95
CA ALA A 41 -33.59 -9.41 -50.72
C ALA A 41 -32.13 -9.56 -50.30
N THR A 42 -31.31 -9.96 -51.26
CA THR A 42 -29.85 -9.95 -51.26
C THR A 42 -29.33 -8.52 -51.23
N LEU A 43 -28.25 -8.26 -50.48
CA LEU A 43 -27.52 -6.99 -50.47
C LEU A 43 -26.07 -7.24 -50.90
N GLU A 44 -25.83 -7.07 -52.20
CA GLU A 44 -24.53 -6.66 -52.73
C GLU A 44 -24.45 -5.13 -52.72
N GLY A 45 -23.31 -4.59 -52.28
CA GLY A 45 -22.84 -3.26 -52.66
C GLY A 45 -22.94 -2.18 -51.59
N THR A 46 -21.81 -1.85 -50.96
CA THR A 46 -21.49 -0.45 -50.62
C THR A 46 -19.99 -0.25 -50.38
N HIS A 47 -19.26 -0.04 -51.48
CA HIS A 47 -17.97 0.66 -51.49
C HIS A 47 -18.24 2.16 -51.49
N LYS A 48 -18.24 2.79 -50.30
CA LYS A 48 -17.98 4.23 -50.10
C LYS A 48 -18.06 4.51 -48.61
N TYR A 49 -16.93 4.70 -47.94
CA TYR A 49 -16.73 5.52 -46.72
C TYR A 49 -15.27 5.35 -46.25
N LEU A 50 -14.32 5.58 -47.15
CA LEU A 50 -12.90 5.80 -46.83
C LEU A 50 -12.58 7.25 -47.18
N THR A 51 -12.99 8.19 -46.32
CA THR A 51 -12.43 9.54 -46.17
C THR A 51 -13.21 10.33 -45.11
N ASP A 52 -13.22 9.85 -43.86
CA ASP A 52 -13.60 10.69 -42.70
C ASP A 52 -12.84 10.35 -41.39
N ALA A 53 -11.92 9.37 -41.43
CA ALA A 53 -11.07 9.02 -40.29
C ALA A 53 -9.87 9.99 -40.10
N ALA A 54 -9.53 10.80 -41.10
CA ALA A 54 -8.39 11.73 -41.03
C ALA A 54 -8.74 13.15 -40.56
N LYS A 55 -10.02 13.46 -40.30
CA LYS A 55 -10.46 14.78 -39.78
C LYS A 55 -10.92 14.78 -38.32
N ARG A 56 -10.99 13.61 -37.67
CA ARG A 56 -11.31 13.50 -36.23
C ARG A 56 -10.09 13.51 -35.30
N ALA A 57 -8.87 13.50 -35.84
CA ALA A 57 -7.63 13.57 -35.07
C ALA A 57 -7.16 15.01 -34.73
N HIS A 58 -7.94 16.05 -35.05
CA HIS A 58 -7.56 17.46 -34.78
C HIS A 58 -8.58 18.25 -33.93
N ALA A 59 -9.51 17.56 -33.26
CA ALA A 59 -10.51 18.17 -32.37
C ALA A 59 -10.51 17.56 -30.96
N ILE A 60 -9.34 17.13 -30.46
CA ILE A 60 -9.10 16.80 -29.04
C ILE A 60 -8.34 17.97 -28.41
N SER A 61 -9.02 19.11 -28.34
CA SER A 61 -8.75 20.15 -27.35
C SER A 61 -10.03 20.97 -27.23
N LYS A 62 -10.51 21.16 -25.99
CA LYS A 62 -11.75 21.85 -25.58
C LYS A 62 -13.02 21.01 -25.54
N GLY A 63 -13.28 20.52 -24.32
CA GLY A 63 -14.56 20.65 -23.64
C GLY A 63 -15.79 20.03 -24.29
N ILE A 64 -16.08 18.77 -23.96
CA ILE A 64 -17.45 18.24 -24.00
C ILE A 64 -17.79 17.69 -22.61
N ARG A 65 -18.73 18.37 -21.96
CA ARG A 65 -19.42 17.92 -20.74
C ARG A 65 -20.08 16.56 -20.99
N ALA A 66 -19.79 15.57 -20.17
CA ALA A 66 -20.64 14.39 -20.03
C ALA A 66 -22.03 14.86 -19.55
N LYS A 67 -23.08 14.48 -20.29
CA LYS A 67 -24.46 14.70 -19.83
C LYS A 67 -24.80 13.67 -18.74
N PRO A 68 -25.46 14.06 -17.65
CA PRO A 68 -25.94 13.11 -16.65
C PRO A 68 -27.05 12.22 -17.23
N TRP A 69 -27.04 10.94 -16.86
CA TRP A 69 -28.09 9.98 -17.20
C TRP A 69 -29.42 10.41 -16.57
N ASN A 70 -30.44 10.63 -17.42
CA ASN A 70 -31.83 10.78 -16.99
C ASN A 70 -32.41 9.39 -16.73
N THR A 71 -32.73 9.11 -15.46
CA THR A 71 -33.52 7.93 -15.06
C THR A 71 -35.00 8.20 -15.31
N THR A 72 -35.56 7.65 -16.39
CA THR A 72 -37.02 7.57 -16.57
C THR A 72 -37.44 6.19 -17.05
N SER A 73 -37.38 5.22 -16.13
CA SER A 73 -38.36 4.12 -15.98
C SER A 73 -37.93 3.30 -14.77
N ALA A 74 -38.23 3.80 -13.57
CA ALA A 74 -37.99 3.06 -12.34
C ALA A 74 -38.97 1.89 -12.27
N ARG A 75 -38.47 0.66 -12.39
CA ARG A 75 -39.12 -0.48 -11.74
C ARG A 75 -38.85 -0.36 -10.25
N THR A 76 -39.88 -0.50 -9.44
CA THR A 76 -39.77 -0.32 -7.99
C THR A 76 -39.04 -1.50 -7.34
N ALA A 77 -38.39 -1.28 -6.19
CA ALA A 77 -37.64 -2.31 -5.46
C ALA A 77 -38.49 -3.54 -5.06
N THR A 78 -39.82 -3.41 -5.10
CA THR A 78 -40.78 -4.50 -4.89
C THR A 78 -40.90 -5.43 -6.10
N ASP A 79 -40.66 -4.95 -7.32
CA ASP A 79 -40.72 -5.76 -8.55
C ASP A 79 -39.49 -6.67 -8.69
N LEU A 80 -38.34 -6.25 -8.16
CA LEU A 80 -37.11 -7.04 -8.15
C LEU A 80 -37.07 -8.13 -7.06
N LYS A 81 -37.87 -8.00 -6.00
CA LYS A 81 -37.99 -9.06 -4.97
C LYS A 81 -38.79 -10.27 -5.43
N ASN A 82 -39.69 -10.11 -6.41
CA ASN A 82 -40.47 -11.22 -6.96
C ASN A 82 -39.81 -11.90 -8.18
N ASP A 83 -38.91 -11.23 -8.91
CA ASP A 83 -38.15 -11.83 -10.02
C ASP A 83 -36.89 -12.60 -9.58
N ALA A 84 -36.40 -12.34 -8.36
CA ALA A 84 -35.23 -12.99 -7.78
C ALA A 84 -35.52 -14.41 -7.24
N SER A 85 -36.78 -14.81 -7.13
CA SER A 85 -37.15 -16.13 -6.61
C SER A 85 -37.43 -17.20 -7.67
N GLN A 86 -37.40 -16.90 -8.98
CA GLN A 86 -37.62 -17.93 -10.02
C GLN A 86 -37.27 -17.50 -11.47
N SER A 87 -36.05 -17.05 -11.76
CA SER A 87 -35.57 -16.98 -13.17
C SER A 87 -34.18 -17.59 -13.35
N SER A 88 -34.17 -18.88 -13.69
CA SER A 88 -32.98 -19.65 -14.12
C SER A 88 -32.53 -19.22 -15.52
N GLY A 89 -32.03 -17.99 -15.67
CA GLY A 89 -31.43 -17.57 -16.93
C GLY A 89 -30.04 -18.18 -17.07
N THR A 90 -29.84 -19.06 -18.06
CA THR A 90 -28.51 -19.57 -18.42
C THR A 90 -27.66 -18.40 -18.94
N LEU A 91 -26.46 -18.23 -18.38
CA LEU A 91 -25.47 -17.30 -18.92
C LEU A 91 -24.83 -17.93 -20.16
N VAL A 92 -25.07 -17.33 -21.34
CA VAL A 92 -24.48 -17.76 -22.60
C VAL A 92 -23.42 -16.76 -23.02
N CYS A 93 -22.21 -17.26 -23.26
CA CYS A 93 -21.04 -16.46 -23.56
C CYS A 93 -20.30 -16.99 -24.79
N ASN A 94 -19.61 -16.11 -25.53
CA ASN A 94 -18.68 -16.51 -26.59
C ASN A 94 -17.27 -16.07 -26.22
N LEU A 95 -16.27 -16.86 -26.61
CA LEU A 95 -14.87 -16.52 -26.42
C LEU A 95 -14.30 -15.94 -27.73
N LEU A 96 -13.60 -14.82 -27.63
CA LEU A 96 -13.02 -14.08 -28.76
C LEU A 96 -11.55 -13.82 -28.46
N THR A 97 -10.68 -13.96 -29.47
CA THR A 97 -9.26 -13.61 -29.32
C THR A 97 -9.03 -12.16 -29.75
N THR A 98 -8.14 -11.45 -29.05
CA THR A 98 -7.75 -10.09 -29.42
C THR A 98 -6.24 -9.87 -29.23
N SER A 99 -5.65 -8.99 -30.04
CA SER A 99 -4.25 -8.56 -29.87
C SER A 99 -4.13 -7.71 -28.62
N ILE A 100 -3.11 -7.95 -27.80
CA ILE A 100 -2.81 -7.07 -26.66
C ILE A 100 -2.31 -5.71 -27.15
N GLU A 101 -1.62 -5.60 -28.28
CA GLU A 101 -1.12 -4.32 -28.78
C GLU A 101 -2.26 -3.39 -29.23
N THR A 102 -3.24 -3.96 -29.93
CA THR A 102 -4.41 -3.23 -30.45
C THR A 102 -5.70 -3.99 -30.13
N PRO A 103 -6.13 -4.01 -28.85
CA PRO A 103 -7.27 -4.80 -28.44
C PRO A 103 -8.58 -4.19 -28.94
N GLN A 104 -9.57 -5.05 -29.22
CA GLN A 104 -10.95 -4.60 -29.38
C GLN A 104 -11.46 -4.01 -28.06
N PRO A 105 -12.35 -3.00 -28.06
CA PRO A 105 -12.98 -2.46 -26.85
C PRO A 105 -13.52 -3.53 -25.87
N TYR A 106 -13.03 -3.49 -24.63
CA TYR A 106 -13.45 -4.39 -23.55
C TYR A 106 -13.40 -3.70 -22.19
N LYS A 107 -14.11 -4.29 -21.22
CA LYS A 107 -13.96 -3.98 -19.79
C LYS A 107 -13.22 -5.13 -19.09
N ALA A 108 -12.45 -4.84 -18.06
CA ALA A 108 -11.86 -5.88 -17.21
C ALA A 108 -12.72 -6.07 -15.96
N LEU A 109 -12.93 -7.32 -15.54
CA LEU A 109 -13.58 -7.64 -14.27
C LEU A 109 -12.51 -7.95 -13.21
N SER A 110 -12.62 -7.28 -12.08
CA SER A 110 -11.84 -7.51 -10.87
C SER A 110 -12.80 -8.02 -9.80
N TYR A 111 -12.57 -9.22 -9.26
CA TYR A 111 -13.47 -9.85 -8.29
C TYR A 111 -12.72 -10.88 -7.44
N THR A 112 -13.25 -11.17 -6.24
CA THR A 112 -12.71 -12.25 -5.40
C THR A 112 -13.26 -13.59 -5.83
N TRP A 113 -12.38 -14.58 -6.07
CA TRP A 113 -12.80 -15.91 -6.52
C TRP A 113 -13.71 -16.63 -5.51
N GLY A 114 -13.53 -16.37 -4.21
CA GLY A 114 -14.27 -17.05 -3.14
C GLY A 114 -13.69 -18.43 -2.85
N THR A 115 -14.56 -19.41 -2.60
CA THR A 115 -14.18 -20.82 -2.49
C THR A 115 -13.64 -21.33 -3.82
N GLU A 116 -12.63 -22.21 -3.79
CA GLU A 116 -12.08 -22.83 -5.02
C GLU A 116 -13.09 -23.75 -5.73
N ASP A 117 -14.17 -24.14 -5.03
CA ASP A 117 -15.24 -24.97 -5.56
C ASP A 117 -15.97 -24.29 -6.73
N LYS A 118 -15.72 -24.79 -7.95
CA LYS A 118 -16.40 -24.36 -9.17
C LYS A 118 -17.77 -25.03 -9.31
N THR A 119 -18.70 -24.68 -8.42
CA THR A 119 -20.03 -25.29 -8.33
C THR A 119 -21.09 -24.66 -9.24
N SER A 120 -20.78 -23.52 -9.86
CA SER A 120 -21.64 -22.85 -10.84
C SER A 120 -21.12 -23.12 -12.26
N PHE A 121 -21.94 -22.88 -13.29
CA PHE A 121 -21.51 -23.06 -14.68
C PHE A 121 -22.05 -21.94 -15.58
N LEU A 122 -21.34 -21.71 -16.68
CA LEU A 122 -21.79 -20.91 -17.81
C LEU A 122 -21.64 -21.70 -19.12
N GLU A 123 -22.43 -21.36 -20.13
CA GLU A 123 -22.27 -21.90 -21.48
C GLU A 123 -21.29 -21.01 -22.25
N LEU A 124 -20.10 -21.52 -22.57
CA LEU A 124 -19.05 -20.83 -23.32
C LEU A 124 -18.90 -21.45 -24.71
N SER A 125 -19.33 -20.72 -25.74
CA SER A 125 -19.22 -21.14 -27.15
C SER A 125 -19.78 -22.55 -27.41
N GLY A 126 -20.92 -22.88 -26.77
CA GLY A 126 -21.58 -24.19 -26.87
C GLY A 126 -21.02 -25.30 -25.97
N ALA A 127 -20.03 -25.00 -25.12
CA ALA A 127 -19.49 -25.93 -24.12
C ALA A 127 -19.78 -25.43 -22.69
N GLN A 128 -19.92 -26.34 -21.73
CA GLN A 128 -20.12 -25.96 -20.33
C GLN A 128 -18.77 -25.70 -19.65
N LEU A 129 -18.61 -24.52 -19.07
CA LEU A 129 -17.45 -24.16 -18.25
C LEU A 129 -17.88 -23.99 -16.78
N ASN A 130 -17.26 -24.76 -15.88
CA ASN A 130 -17.47 -24.59 -14.45
C ASN A 130 -16.71 -23.37 -13.93
N ILE A 131 -17.39 -22.55 -13.14
CA ILE A 131 -16.91 -21.29 -12.57
C ILE A 131 -17.25 -21.20 -11.08
N THR A 132 -16.60 -20.28 -10.37
CA THR A 132 -16.94 -20.06 -8.95
C THR A 132 -18.29 -19.35 -8.80
N PRO A 133 -19.03 -19.59 -7.70
CA PRO A 133 -20.27 -18.88 -7.40
C PRO A 133 -20.12 -17.37 -7.40
N SER A 134 -18.97 -16.87 -6.92
CA SER A 134 -18.67 -15.44 -6.91
C SER A 134 -18.66 -14.85 -8.32
N LEU A 135 -18.01 -15.52 -9.28
CA LEU A 135 -18.01 -15.09 -10.67
C LEU A 135 -19.41 -15.15 -11.27
N TYR A 136 -20.14 -16.24 -11.03
CA TYR A 136 -21.51 -16.40 -11.53
C TYR A 136 -22.41 -15.25 -11.08
N THR A 137 -22.38 -14.90 -9.79
CA THR A 137 -23.15 -13.77 -9.24
C THR A 137 -22.72 -12.44 -9.86
N ALA A 138 -21.42 -12.19 -10.01
CA ALA A 138 -20.90 -10.98 -10.64
C ALA A 138 -21.42 -10.84 -12.09
N LEU A 139 -21.30 -11.92 -12.88
CA LEU A 139 -21.73 -11.95 -14.27
C LEU A 139 -23.25 -11.76 -14.41
N LEU A 140 -24.06 -12.37 -13.54
CA LEU A 140 -25.51 -12.16 -13.54
C LEU A 140 -25.88 -10.69 -13.32
N HIS A 141 -25.21 -10.02 -12.37
CA HIS A 141 -25.44 -8.59 -12.13
C HIS A 141 -25.00 -7.74 -13.33
N ILE A 142 -23.82 -7.99 -13.88
CA ILE A 142 -23.25 -7.20 -14.98
C ILE A 142 -24.04 -7.42 -16.28
N ALA A 143 -24.47 -8.64 -16.57
CA ALA A 143 -25.29 -8.99 -17.73
C ALA A 143 -26.66 -8.30 -17.74
N SER A 144 -27.13 -7.80 -16.60
CA SER A 144 -28.38 -7.05 -16.52
C SER A 144 -28.27 -5.62 -17.03
N TRP A 145 -27.06 -5.10 -17.24
CA TRP A 145 -26.84 -3.67 -17.54
C TRP A 145 -26.94 -3.33 -19.03
N GLN A 146 -26.56 -4.24 -19.93
CA GLN A 146 -26.56 -4.04 -21.39
C GLN A 146 -26.80 -5.34 -22.16
N GLU A 147 -27.15 -5.24 -23.45
CA GLU A 147 -27.45 -6.40 -24.30
C GLU A 147 -26.23 -7.30 -24.57
N VAL A 148 -25.03 -6.74 -24.80
CA VAL A 148 -23.78 -7.51 -24.96
C VAL A 148 -22.58 -6.71 -24.42
N LEU A 149 -21.80 -7.30 -23.51
CA LEU A 149 -20.54 -6.72 -23.00
C LEU A 149 -19.36 -7.63 -23.33
N HIS A 150 -18.25 -7.04 -23.82
CA HIS A 150 -16.97 -7.74 -23.91
C HIS A 150 -16.19 -7.56 -22.60
N LEU A 151 -15.92 -8.65 -21.91
CA LEU A 151 -15.23 -8.68 -20.63
C LEU A 151 -13.94 -9.48 -20.74
N TRP A 152 -12.90 -9.01 -20.07
CA TRP A 152 -11.77 -9.84 -19.68
C TRP A 152 -11.99 -10.33 -18.25
N VAL A 153 -11.95 -11.65 -18.04
CA VAL A 153 -12.16 -12.31 -16.74
C VAL A 153 -11.10 -13.40 -16.60
N ASP A 154 -10.21 -13.27 -15.63
CA ASP A 154 -9.06 -14.18 -15.41
C ASP A 154 -9.44 -15.68 -15.40
N GLN A 155 -10.51 -16.07 -14.73
CA GLN A 155 -10.94 -17.47 -14.63
C GLN A 155 -11.45 -18.06 -15.97
N VAL A 156 -11.83 -17.20 -16.92
CA VAL A 156 -12.37 -17.61 -18.23
C VAL A 156 -11.34 -17.40 -19.35
N CYS A 157 -10.59 -16.29 -19.29
CA CYS A 157 -9.69 -15.82 -20.34
C CYS A 157 -8.27 -16.39 -20.22
N ILE A 158 -7.94 -17.08 -19.13
CA ILE A 158 -6.66 -17.78 -18.91
C ILE A 158 -6.96 -19.27 -18.70
N ASP A 159 -6.24 -20.17 -19.39
CA ASP A 159 -6.33 -21.60 -19.08
C ASP A 159 -5.68 -21.90 -17.73
N GLN A 160 -6.51 -21.97 -16.68
CA GLN A 160 -6.08 -22.21 -15.31
C GLN A 160 -5.43 -23.58 -15.09
N SER A 161 -5.54 -24.51 -16.06
CA SER A 161 -4.93 -25.84 -15.98
C SER A 161 -3.52 -25.92 -16.58
N ASN A 162 -3.10 -24.87 -17.30
CA ASN A 162 -1.81 -24.80 -17.99
C ASN A 162 -0.87 -23.82 -17.28
N GLY A 163 0.10 -24.35 -16.52
CA GLY A 163 1.04 -23.52 -15.74
C GLY A 163 1.90 -22.59 -16.58
N ASP A 164 2.33 -23.03 -17.77
CA ASP A 164 3.17 -22.23 -18.68
C ASP A 164 2.37 -21.05 -19.25
N GLU A 165 1.16 -21.31 -19.77
CA GLU A 165 0.26 -20.25 -20.25
C GLU A 165 -0.13 -19.29 -19.13
N LYS A 166 -0.38 -19.81 -17.93
CA LYS A 166 -0.68 -18.97 -16.76
C LYS A 166 0.49 -18.04 -16.46
N GLY A 167 1.73 -18.54 -16.48
CA GLY A 167 2.92 -17.71 -16.33
C GLY A 167 2.99 -16.61 -17.39
N ASP A 168 2.81 -16.97 -18.66
CA ASP A 168 2.81 -16.03 -19.79
C ASP A 168 1.69 -14.97 -19.67
N GLN A 169 0.46 -15.37 -19.31
CA GLN A 169 -0.68 -14.46 -19.16
C GLN A 169 -0.55 -13.56 -17.92
N VAL A 170 0.06 -14.05 -16.84
CA VAL A 170 0.35 -13.23 -15.65
C VAL A 170 1.29 -12.08 -16.01
N LEU A 171 2.27 -12.30 -16.88
CA LEU A 171 3.14 -11.26 -17.41
C LEU A 171 2.37 -10.20 -18.23
N LEU A 172 1.22 -10.57 -18.81
CA LEU A 172 0.36 -9.67 -19.60
C LEU A 172 -0.67 -8.92 -18.74
N MET A 173 -0.85 -9.23 -17.46
CA MET A 173 -1.89 -8.59 -16.63
C MET A 173 -1.79 -7.06 -16.62
N ALA A 174 -0.56 -6.54 -16.58
CA ALA A 174 -0.34 -5.10 -16.59
C ALA A 174 -0.88 -4.44 -17.88
N ASP A 175 -0.64 -5.07 -19.03
CA ASP A 175 -1.15 -4.63 -20.32
C ASP A 175 -2.67 -4.79 -20.43
N VAL A 176 -3.21 -5.90 -19.94
CA VAL A 176 -4.65 -6.17 -19.93
C VAL A 176 -5.41 -5.10 -19.14
N TYR A 177 -5.01 -4.77 -17.92
CA TYR A 177 -5.75 -3.77 -17.14
C TYR A 177 -5.51 -2.35 -17.64
N SER A 178 -4.31 -2.03 -18.12
CA SER A 178 -4.02 -0.68 -18.65
C SER A 178 -4.76 -0.36 -19.95
N LYS A 179 -5.05 -1.37 -20.78
CA LYS A 179 -5.75 -1.21 -22.07
C LYS A 179 -7.26 -1.42 -22.00
N ALA A 180 -7.79 -1.86 -20.86
CA ALA A 180 -9.23 -1.95 -20.64
C ALA A 180 -9.88 -0.55 -20.72
N GLN A 181 -11.06 -0.45 -21.32
CA GLN A 181 -11.82 0.81 -21.37
C GLN A 181 -12.32 1.21 -19.98
N GLN A 182 -12.65 0.22 -19.17
CA GLN A 182 -13.09 0.40 -17.79
C GLN A 182 -12.77 -0.88 -17.00
N THR A 183 -12.35 -0.74 -15.75
CA THR A 183 -12.26 -1.85 -14.81
C THR A 183 -13.42 -1.82 -13.84
N LEU A 184 -14.19 -2.91 -13.81
CA LEU A 184 -15.30 -3.14 -12.89
C LEU A 184 -14.78 -3.93 -11.69
N VAL A 185 -14.71 -3.30 -10.52
CA VAL A 185 -14.33 -3.96 -9.28
C VAL A 185 -15.58 -4.45 -8.58
N TRP A 186 -15.90 -5.73 -8.72
CA TRP A 186 -17.03 -6.37 -8.06
C TRP A 186 -16.69 -6.76 -6.62
N LEU A 187 -17.33 -6.07 -5.67
CA LEU A 187 -17.15 -6.26 -4.24
C LEU A 187 -18.20 -7.19 -3.61
N GLY A 188 -19.14 -7.70 -4.40
CA GLY A 188 -20.22 -8.59 -3.96
C GLY A 188 -21.60 -7.94 -3.95
N PRO A 189 -22.64 -8.69 -3.54
CA PRO A 189 -23.98 -8.16 -3.34
C PRO A 189 -24.05 -7.04 -2.28
N ALA A 190 -25.15 -6.29 -2.28
CA ALA A 190 -25.43 -5.31 -1.25
C ALA A 190 -25.57 -6.00 0.12
N ALA A 191 -24.80 -5.53 1.10
CA ALA A 191 -24.77 -6.05 2.46
C ALA A 191 -24.23 -4.95 3.39
N ASP A 192 -24.46 -5.07 4.70
CA ASP A 192 -23.82 -4.20 5.72
C ASP A 192 -24.00 -2.70 5.44
N ARG A 193 -25.19 -2.33 4.95
CA ARG A 193 -25.56 -0.95 4.53
C ARG A 193 -24.66 -0.36 3.43
N SER A 194 -24.01 -1.21 2.62
CA SER A 194 -23.12 -0.80 1.53
C SER A 194 -23.79 0.17 0.54
N ASP A 195 -25.09 0.03 0.29
CA ASP A 195 -25.81 0.92 -0.63
C ASP A 195 -25.86 2.36 -0.12
N GLU A 196 -26.14 2.54 1.19
CA GLU A 196 -26.17 3.87 1.83
C GLU A 196 -24.77 4.50 1.86
N LEU A 197 -23.76 3.68 2.14
CA LEU A 197 -22.35 4.10 2.13
C LEU A 197 -21.91 4.54 0.73
N MET A 198 -22.19 3.74 -0.31
CA MET A 198 -21.85 4.08 -1.68
C MET A 198 -22.59 5.32 -2.19
N ASP A 199 -23.85 5.52 -1.80
CA ASP A 199 -24.59 6.75 -2.11
C ASP A 199 -23.96 7.97 -1.43
N LEU A 200 -23.48 7.84 -0.19
CA LEU A 200 -22.74 8.90 0.52
C LEU A 200 -21.40 9.20 -0.18
N TRP A 201 -20.62 8.18 -0.52
CA TRP A 201 -19.35 8.36 -1.24
C TRP A 201 -19.54 9.00 -2.61
N LEU A 202 -20.57 8.61 -3.34
CA LEU A 202 -20.90 9.20 -4.63
C LEU A 202 -21.33 10.67 -4.48
N TYR A 203 -22.05 11.02 -3.41
CA TYR A 203 -22.37 12.42 -3.09
C TYR A 203 -21.11 13.23 -2.76
N VAL A 204 -20.25 12.73 -1.86
CA VAL A 204 -19.02 13.40 -1.44
C VAL A 204 -18.07 13.59 -2.62
N GLY A 205 -17.87 12.54 -3.42
CA GLY A 205 -17.01 12.57 -4.60
C GLY A 205 -17.44 13.60 -5.62
N ARG A 206 -18.75 13.71 -5.92
CA ARG A 206 -19.27 14.76 -6.81
C ARG A 206 -19.04 16.17 -6.26
N ARG A 207 -19.17 16.36 -4.95
CA ARG A 207 -18.91 17.66 -4.29
C ARG A 207 -17.42 18.00 -4.38
N ALA A 208 -16.55 17.03 -4.09
CA ALA A 208 -15.09 17.16 -4.18
C ALA A 208 -14.61 17.47 -5.61
N GLU A 209 -15.17 16.81 -6.61
CA GLU A 209 -14.89 17.08 -8.02
C GLU A 209 -15.31 18.51 -8.40
N ALA A 210 -16.52 18.94 -7.99
CA ALA A 210 -17.04 20.27 -8.30
C ALA A 210 -16.19 21.42 -7.70
N MET A 211 -15.50 21.17 -6.58
CA MET A 211 -14.58 22.14 -5.96
C MET A 211 -13.12 22.00 -6.42
N GLY A 212 -12.83 21.08 -7.36
CA GLY A 212 -11.48 20.87 -7.87
C GLY A 212 -10.51 20.28 -6.84
N PHE A 213 -11.01 19.46 -5.91
CA PHE A 213 -10.24 18.94 -4.78
C PHE A 213 -9.00 18.15 -5.20
N ASP A 214 -9.05 17.40 -6.30
CA ASP A 214 -7.90 16.70 -6.88
C ASP A 214 -6.71 17.62 -7.19
N GLY A 215 -6.98 18.87 -7.55
CA GLY A 215 -5.96 19.86 -7.89
C GLY A 215 -5.07 20.28 -6.72
N TYR A 216 -5.38 19.87 -5.49
CA TYR A 216 -4.60 20.17 -4.28
C TYR A 216 -3.62 19.06 -3.89
N PHE A 217 -3.70 17.90 -4.53
CA PHE A 217 -2.83 16.74 -4.24
C PHE A 217 -1.49 16.82 -4.98
N THR A 218 -0.83 17.99 -4.92
CA THR A 218 0.48 18.27 -5.50
C THR A 218 1.48 18.70 -4.42
N LYS A 219 2.79 18.69 -4.74
CA LYS A 219 3.83 19.13 -3.79
C LYS A 219 3.62 20.60 -3.39
N GLU A 220 3.24 21.44 -4.34
CA GLU A 220 3.10 22.89 -4.17
C GLU A 220 1.91 23.24 -3.26
N LYS A 221 0.78 22.52 -3.39
CA LYS A 221 -0.45 22.78 -2.63
C LYS A 221 -0.62 21.90 -1.39
N LYS A 222 0.36 21.04 -1.07
CA LYS A 222 0.32 20.13 0.10
C LYS A 222 0.02 20.87 1.41
N HIS A 223 0.71 21.98 1.66
CA HIS A 223 0.54 22.77 2.88
C HIS A 223 -0.88 23.34 3.03
N ILE A 224 -1.48 23.80 1.92
CA ILE A 224 -2.88 24.27 1.88
C ILE A 224 -3.83 23.10 2.14
N LEU A 225 -3.62 21.97 1.44
CA LEU A 225 -4.45 20.78 1.60
C LEU A 225 -4.47 20.32 3.06
N LEU A 226 -3.30 20.18 3.70
CA LEU A 226 -3.20 19.77 5.09
C LEU A 226 -3.92 20.76 6.03
N ALA A 227 -3.71 22.07 5.84
CA ALA A 227 -4.40 23.09 6.61
C ALA A 227 -5.93 22.97 6.47
N VAL A 228 -6.45 22.77 5.25
CA VAL A 228 -7.88 22.58 5.00
C VAL A 228 -8.42 21.30 5.66
N LEU A 229 -7.71 20.18 5.52
CA LEU A 229 -8.11 18.89 6.11
C LEU A 229 -8.20 18.94 7.64
N ASP A 230 -7.31 19.71 8.27
CA ASP A 230 -7.23 19.92 9.73
C ASP A 230 -8.04 21.15 10.20
N ASN A 231 -8.80 21.78 9.30
CA ASN A 231 -9.61 22.97 9.58
C ASN A 231 -8.81 24.14 10.18
N HIS A 232 -7.52 24.23 9.83
CA HIS A 232 -6.69 25.38 10.12
C HIS A 232 -7.07 26.58 9.24
N PRO A 233 -7.00 27.82 9.75
CA PRO A 233 -7.29 29.00 8.96
C PRO A 233 -6.31 29.14 7.79
N VAL A 234 -6.82 29.07 6.56
CA VAL A 234 -6.05 29.36 5.34
C VAL A 234 -6.94 30.09 4.33
N ASP A 235 -6.41 31.16 3.75
CA ASP A 235 -7.08 31.96 2.73
C ASP A 235 -6.96 31.29 1.35
N ASP A 236 -7.81 30.29 1.13
CA ASP A 236 -7.85 29.52 -0.11
C ASP A 236 -9.32 29.20 -0.51
N PRO A 237 -9.66 29.21 -1.82
CA PRO A 237 -11.02 28.90 -2.29
C PRO A 237 -11.56 27.53 -1.90
N LEU A 238 -10.70 26.56 -1.53
CA LEU A 238 -11.11 25.24 -1.08
C LEU A 238 -11.64 25.24 0.36
N SER A 239 -11.17 26.17 1.21
CA SER A 239 -11.38 26.13 2.66
C SER A 239 -12.87 26.06 3.06
N GLU A 240 -13.67 27.01 2.57
CA GLU A 240 -15.09 27.10 2.93
C GLU A 240 -15.94 25.98 2.32
N PRO A 241 -15.84 25.68 1.00
CA PRO A 241 -16.56 24.54 0.41
C PRO A 241 -16.25 23.20 1.06
N TYR A 242 -14.99 22.96 1.44
CA TYR A 242 -14.59 21.73 2.11
C TYR A 242 -15.17 21.65 3.52
N ARG A 243 -15.07 22.74 4.31
CA ARG A 243 -15.67 22.80 5.65
C ARG A 243 -17.18 22.54 5.62
N GLN A 244 -17.88 23.18 4.68
CA GLN A 244 -19.31 22.96 4.49
C GLN A 244 -19.62 21.48 4.17
N LEU A 245 -18.84 20.84 3.29
CA LEU A 245 -19.01 19.43 2.96
C LEU A 245 -18.79 18.50 4.17
N VAL A 246 -17.78 18.81 4.99
CA VAL A 246 -17.51 18.08 6.25
C VAL A 246 -18.71 18.20 7.19
N ASP A 247 -19.22 19.40 7.41
CA ASP A 247 -20.36 19.64 8.30
C ASP A 247 -21.65 18.96 7.79
N GLU A 248 -21.91 19.03 6.47
CA GLU A 248 -23.08 18.42 5.82
C GLU A 248 -23.11 16.88 5.93
N THR A 249 -21.94 16.23 5.98
CA THR A 249 -21.82 14.77 5.90
C THR A 249 -21.48 14.10 7.22
N ARG A 250 -21.08 14.89 8.23
CA ARG A 250 -20.62 14.41 9.53
C ARG A 250 -21.54 13.41 10.21
N LEU A 251 -22.82 13.75 10.40
CA LEU A 251 -23.76 12.85 11.09
C LEU A 251 -24.00 11.54 10.32
N ARG A 252 -23.94 11.59 8.98
CA ARG A 252 -24.08 10.40 8.14
C ARG A 252 -22.84 9.51 8.23
N PHE A 253 -21.65 10.09 8.28
CA PHE A 253 -20.41 9.34 8.49
C PHE A 253 -20.32 8.74 9.91
N GLU A 254 -20.80 9.45 10.93
CA GLU A 254 -20.93 8.89 12.29
C GLU A 254 -21.89 7.69 12.30
N ASP A 255 -23.05 7.79 11.64
CA ASP A 255 -24.04 6.70 11.54
C ASP A 255 -23.58 5.50 10.69
N LEU A 256 -22.74 5.75 9.66
CA LEU A 256 -22.23 4.73 8.75
C LEU A 256 -20.82 4.24 9.11
N MET A 257 -20.31 4.56 10.30
CA MET A 257 -18.96 4.19 10.72
C MET A 257 -18.73 2.67 10.69
N GLN A 258 -19.70 1.88 11.14
CA GLN A 258 -19.64 0.42 11.07
C GLN A 258 -19.63 -0.08 9.62
N ALA A 259 -20.47 0.49 8.75
CA ALA A 259 -20.49 0.13 7.34
C ALA A 259 -19.15 0.43 6.64
N MET A 260 -18.46 1.51 7.05
CA MET A 260 -17.11 1.83 6.56
C MET A 260 -16.11 0.74 6.97
N ALA A 261 -16.15 0.29 8.23
CA ALA A 261 -15.30 -0.79 8.73
C ALA A 261 -15.60 -2.13 8.02
N ASP A 262 -16.88 -2.51 7.90
CA ASP A 262 -17.29 -3.76 7.25
C ASP A 262 -16.95 -3.78 5.75
N PHE A 263 -16.97 -2.62 5.09
CA PHE A 263 -16.59 -2.50 3.70
C PHE A 263 -15.12 -2.85 3.46
N ASP A 264 -14.22 -2.37 4.33
CA ASP A 264 -12.78 -2.63 4.23
C ASP A 264 -12.42 -4.10 4.52
N GLU A 265 -13.23 -4.81 5.32
CA GLU A 265 -13.05 -6.23 5.63
C GLU A 265 -13.52 -7.18 4.50
N ARG A 266 -14.02 -6.62 3.38
CA ARG A 266 -14.38 -7.44 2.22
C ARG A 266 -13.13 -8.12 1.65
N PRO A 267 -13.18 -9.43 1.33
CA PRO A 267 -12.00 -10.20 0.91
C PRO A 267 -11.20 -9.64 -0.27
N TRP A 268 -11.83 -8.81 -1.10
CA TRP A 268 -11.17 -8.17 -2.25
C TRP A 268 -10.01 -7.28 -1.80
N PHE A 269 -10.17 -6.49 -0.73
CA PHE A 269 -9.16 -5.53 -0.27
C PHE A 269 -7.86 -6.17 0.22
N HIS A 270 -7.89 -7.47 0.54
CA HIS A 270 -6.74 -8.19 1.06
C HIS A 270 -5.88 -8.81 -0.04
N ARG A 271 -6.28 -8.77 -1.32
CA ARG A 271 -5.58 -9.52 -2.38
C ARG A 271 -4.52 -8.67 -3.06
N LEU A 272 -3.29 -9.17 -3.17
CA LEU A 272 -2.20 -8.45 -3.82
C LEU A 272 -2.48 -8.09 -5.29
N TRP A 273 -3.07 -9.00 -6.05
CA TRP A 273 -3.32 -8.78 -7.47
C TRP A 273 -4.23 -7.58 -7.74
N VAL A 274 -5.13 -7.25 -6.81
CA VAL A 274 -6.07 -6.15 -6.97
C VAL A 274 -5.39 -4.78 -7.04
N VAL A 275 -4.13 -4.68 -6.58
CA VAL A 275 -3.33 -3.46 -6.70
C VAL A 275 -3.16 -3.11 -8.18
N GLN A 276 -2.85 -4.09 -9.05
CA GLN A 276 -2.76 -3.86 -10.50
C GLN A 276 -4.14 -3.53 -11.09
N GLU A 277 -5.13 -4.34 -10.70
CA GLU A 277 -6.50 -4.28 -11.22
C GLU A 277 -7.12 -2.90 -11.00
N VAL A 278 -6.90 -2.31 -9.81
CA VAL A 278 -7.43 -1.00 -9.45
C VAL A 278 -6.56 0.16 -9.90
N SER A 279 -5.25 -0.04 -10.13
CA SER A 279 -4.31 1.07 -10.35
C SER A 279 -4.06 1.40 -11.82
N LEU A 280 -4.18 0.42 -12.72
CA LEU A 280 -3.72 0.56 -14.11
C LEU A 280 -4.74 1.21 -15.03
N CYS A 281 -6.02 0.85 -14.92
CA CYS A 281 -7.08 1.39 -15.77
C CYS A 281 -7.49 2.81 -15.30
N PRO A 282 -7.45 3.85 -16.16
CA PRO A 282 -7.87 5.19 -15.76
C PRO A 282 -9.33 5.27 -15.32
N ASP A 283 -10.23 4.52 -15.97
CA ASP A 283 -11.65 4.43 -15.59
C ASP A 283 -11.86 3.16 -14.75
N THR A 284 -11.85 3.30 -13.42
CA THR A 284 -12.11 2.19 -12.49
C THR A 284 -13.23 2.55 -11.53
N VAL A 285 -14.15 1.62 -11.35
CA VAL A 285 -15.34 1.79 -10.51
C VAL A 285 -15.48 0.61 -9.55
N PHE A 286 -15.81 0.90 -8.30
CA PHE A 286 -16.32 -0.12 -7.38
C PHE A 286 -17.79 -0.39 -7.67
N VAL A 287 -18.14 -1.67 -7.66
CA VAL A 287 -19.48 -2.20 -7.88
C VAL A 287 -19.85 -3.05 -6.67
N CYS A 288 -20.92 -2.68 -5.97
CA CYS A 288 -21.48 -3.47 -4.89
C CYS A 288 -23.00 -3.50 -5.03
N GLY A 289 -23.58 -4.70 -5.14
CA GLY A 289 -25.00 -4.87 -5.45
C GLY A 289 -25.37 -4.23 -6.79
N THR A 290 -26.17 -3.16 -6.74
CA THR A 290 -26.60 -2.39 -7.93
C THR A 290 -25.95 -1.01 -8.01
N LYS A 291 -25.10 -0.66 -7.03
CA LYS A 291 -24.46 0.65 -6.91
C LYS A 291 -23.08 0.62 -7.56
N MET A 292 -22.69 1.77 -8.11
CA MET A 292 -21.37 1.99 -8.70
C MET A 292 -20.80 3.32 -8.22
N VAL A 293 -19.52 3.34 -7.87
CA VAL A 293 -18.81 4.56 -7.48
C VAL A 293 -17.42 4.58 -8.12
N PRO A 294 -17.00 5.70 -8.76
CA PRO A 294 -15.62 5.87 -9.18
C PRO A 294 -14.67 5.69 -8.00
N VAL A 295 -13.58 4.93 -8.18
CA VAL A 295 -12.62 4.64 -7.10
C VAL A 295 -12.07 5.93 -6.49
N ASP A 296 -11.81 6.95 -7.31
CA ASP A 296 -11.25 8.23 -6.88
C ASP A 296 -12.20 9.01 -5.95
N PHE A 297 -13.52 8.76 -6.03
CA PHE A 297 -14.50 9.37 -5.13
C PHE A 297 -14.43 8.80 -3.72
N VAL A 298 -14.06 7.51 -3.57
CA VAL A 298 -13.89 6.88 -2.25
C VAL A 298 -12.74 7.54 -1.50
N ARG A 299 -11.64 7.86 -2.19
CA ARG A 299 -10.51 8.61 -1.62
C ARG A 299 -10.95 9.97 -1.07
N HIS A 300 -11.80 10.70 -1.78
CA HIS A 300 -12.35 11.96 -1.29
C HIS A 300 -13.20 11.74 -0.05
N ALA A 301 -14.05 10.72 -0.07
CA ALA A 301 -14.88 10.37 1.07
C ALA A 301 -14.09 9.99 2.32
N SER A 302 -12.98 9.24 2.20
CA SER A 302 -12.10 8.92 3.33
C SER A 302 -11.46 10.15 3.96
N ASN A 303 -11.07 11.15 3.15
CA ASN A 303 -10.54 12.42 3.67
C ASN A 303 -11.62 13.20 4.45
N VAL A 304 -12.82 13.32 3.87
CA VAL A 304 -13.94 14.02 4.52
C VAL A 304 -14.40 13.29 5.78
N PHE A 305 -14.45 11.95 5.77
CA PHE A 305 -14.71 11.11 6.93
C PHE A 305 -13.73 11.40 8.08
N THR A 306 -12.43 11.40 7.76
CA THR A 306 -11.37 11.71 8.73
C THR A 306 -11.55 13.11 9.33
N SER A 307 -11.78 14.14 8.50
CA SER A 307 -12.03 15.50 8.96
C SER A 307 -13.30 15.62 9.81
N ALA A 308 -14.38 14.93 9.43
CA ALA A 308 -15.66 14.97 10.15
C ALA A 308 -15.56 14.40 11.57
N LEU A 309 -14.81 13.31 11.73
CA LEU A 309 -14.68 12.61 13.01
C LEU A 309 -13.62 13.21 13.94
N LYS A 310 -12.56 13.82 13.39
CA LYS A 310 -11.59 14.62 14.15
C LYS A 310 -12.30 15.72 14.96
N HIS A 311 -13.29 16.39 14.37
CA HIS A 311 -14.04 17.48 14.98
C HIS A 311 -15.31 17.03 15.75
N SER A 312 -15.48 15.70 15.86
CA SER A 312 -16.36 14.93 16.75
C SER A 312 -16.63 15.54 18.16
N ARG A 313 -17.78 16.17 18.46
CA ARG A 313 -18.15 16.70 19.80
C ARG A 313 -18.95 15.69 20.63
N ASN A 314 -19.01 14.43 20.20
CA ASN A 314 -19.79 13.40 20.86
C ASN A 314 -19.27 13.15 22.29
N SER A 315 -20.14 13.31 23.28
CA SER A 315 -19.83 13.19 24.71
C SER A 315 -19.74 11.74 25.20
N ASN A 316 -20.19 10.76 24.39
CA ASN A 316 -20.17 9.32 24.69
C ASN A 316 -19.06 8.57 23.93
N ARG A 317 -17.83 9.09 23.96
CA ARG A 317 -16.65 8.36 23.44
C ARG A 317 -16.17 7.33 24.47
N ASP A 318 -16.90 6.23 24.57
CA ASP A 318 -16.40 5.06 25.29
C ASP A 318 -15.33 4.31 24.46
N GLN A 319 -14.73 3.28 25.06
CA GLN A 319 -13.69 2.50 24.42
C GLN A 319 -14.19 1.82 23.13
N SER A 320 -15.46 1.39 23.07
CA SER A 320 -16.04 0.78 21.87
C SER A 320 -16.09 1.75 20.69
N PHE A 321 -16.50 3.00 20.92
CA PHE A 321 -16.47 4.03 19.89
C PHE A 321 -15.04 4.28 19.38
N HIS A 322 -14.06 4.34 20.28
CA HIS A 322 -12.66 4.55 19.89
C HIS A 322 -12.12 3.37 19.07
N ASN A 323 -12.41 2.14 19.46
CA ASN A 323 -12.00 0.94 18.72
C ASN A 323 -12.64 0.89 17.32
N LEU A 324 -13.94 1.21 17.22
CA LEU A 324 -14.63 1.26 15.94
C LEU A 324 -14.08 2.38 15.05
N LEU A 325 -13.79 3.55 15.62
CA LEU A 325 -13.16 4.65 14.89
C LEU A 325 -11.80 4.22 14.34
N LEU A 326 -10.97 3.57 15.16
CA LEU A 326 -9.67 3.06 14.72
C LEU A 326 -9.83 2.02 13.60
N GLN A 327 -10.81 1.11 13.71
CA GLN A 327 -11.08 0.11 12.68
C GLN A 327 -11.55 0.78 11.37
N ALA A 328 -12.49 1.72 11.45
CA ALA A 328 -13.00 2.45 10.29
C ALA A 328 -11.95 3.40 9.68
N GLN A 329 -10.94 3.83 10.46
CA GLN A 329 -9.81 4.64 10.01
C GLN A 329 -8.58 3.83 9.58
N ALA A 330 -8.52 2.53 9.90
CA ALA A 330 -7.43 1.65 9.48
C ALA A 330 -7.31 1.62 7.96
N HIS A 331 -8.42 1.87 7.26
CA HIS A 331 -8.49 2.18 5.84
C HIS A 331 -7.58 1.28 4.98
N ARG A 332 -7.86 -0.03 4.93
CA ARG A 332 -7.13 -1.01 4.10
C ARG A 332 -7.05 -0.60 2.63
N ILE A 333 -8.01 0.21 2.19
CA ILE A 333 -8.08 0.78 0.86
C ILE A 333 -7.03 1.86 0.58
N MET A 334 -6.48 2.55 1.58
CA MET A 334 -5.62 3.72 1.38
C MET A 334 -4.31 3.42 0.65
N PRO A 335 -3.56 2.35 0.97
CA PRO A 335 -2.41 1.91 0.17
C PRO A 335 -2.76 1.69 -1.31
N LEU A 336 -3.96 1.15 -1.60
CA LEU A 336 -4.43 0.95 -2.98
C LEU A 336 -4.72 2.28 -3.67
N LEU A 337 -5.44 3.19 -3.01
CA LEU A 337 -5.78 4.51 -3.55
C LEU A 337 -4.55 5.38 -3.75
N SER A 338 -3.56 5.31 -2.85
CA SER A 338 -2.32 6.07 -2.98
C SER A 338 -1.44 5.51 -4.11
N THR A 339 -1.35 4.18 -4.26
CA THR A 339 -0.72 3.50 -5.40
C THR A 339 -1.37 3.90 -6.72
N ARG A 340 -2.70 3.79 -6.80
CA ARG A 340 -3.48 4.21 -7.98
C ARG A 340 -3.18 5.65 -8.35
N ARG A 341 -3.28 6.59 -7.40
CA ARG A 341 -3.04 8.01 -7.66
C ARG A 341 -1.63 8.25 -8.21
N ARG A 342 -0.60 7.68 -7.58
CA ARG A 342 0.80 7.80 -8.04
C ARG A 342 0.97 7.22 -9.45
N ARG A 343 0.38 6.07 -9.72
CA ARG A 343 0.39 5.43 -11.05
C ARG A 343 -0.32 6.26 -12.12
N GLN A 344 -1.49 6.81 -11.81
CA GLN A 344 -2.24 7.67 -12.72
C GLN A 344 -1.50 8.99 -12.99
N ASN A 345 -0.86 9.57 -11.98
CA ASN A 345 -0.03 10.77 -12.18
C ASN A 345 1.20 10.47 -13.06
N PHE A 346 1.85 9.32 -12.86
CA PHE A 346 2.94 8.88 -13.72
C PHE A 346 2.49 8.70 -15.18
N ALA A 347 1.35 8.03 -15.41
CA ALA A 347 0.80 7.85 -16.75
C ALA A 347 0.45 9.18 -17.45
N LYS A 348 0.08 10.21 -16.67
CA LYS A 348 -0.18 11.58 -17.17
C LYS A 348 1.10 12.43 -17.32
N GLY A 349 2.26 11.94 -16.92
CA GLY A 349 3.51 12.70 -16.92
C GLY A 349 3.59 13.80 -15.84
N CYS A 350 2.76 13.72 -14.79
CA CYS A 350 2.71 14.70 -13.71
C CYS A 350 3.23 14.17 -12.35
N GLY A 351 3.90 13.02 -12.35
CA GLY A 351 4.57 12.45 -11.18
C GLY A 351 5.55 11.35 -11.55
N GLU A 352 6.45 11.02 -10.64
CA GLU A 352 7.54 10.05 -10.87
C GLU A 352 7.09 8.58 -10.83
N GLY A 353 5.88 8.32 -10.30
CA GLY A 353 5.38 6.96 -10.08
C GLY A 353 6.09 6.27 -8.92
N ASP A 354 5.81 4.98 -8.73
CA ASP A 354 6.39 4.21 -7.63
C ASP A 354 7.36 3.16 -8.21
N GLY A 355 8.59 3.14 -7.70
CA GLY A 355 9.52 2.03 -7.92
C GLY A 355 9.15 0.82 -7.04
N LEU A 356 9.76 -0.34 -7.30
CA LEU A 356 9.44 -1.58 -6.60
C LEU A 356 9.56 -1.45 -5.07
N PHE A 357 10.64 -0.83 -4.59
CA PHE A 357 10.84 -0.55 -3.16
C PHE A 357 9.68 0.23 -2.51
N HIS A 358 9.18 1.26 -3.20
CA HIS A 358 8.09 2.09 -2.69
C HIS A 358 6.77 1.33 -2.61
N LEU A 359 6.50 0.46 -3.60
CA LEU A 359 5.33 -0.41 -3.60
C LEU A 359 5.40 -1.44 -2.47
N LEU A 360 6.56 -2.09 -2.31
CA LEU A 360 6.81 -3.07 -1.24
C LEU A 360 6.58 -2.45 0.15
N ARG A 361 7.16 -1.27 0.39
CA ARG A 361 6.96 -0.53 1.64
C ARG A 361 5.48 -0.24 1.88
N LYS A 362 4.81 0.35 0.89
CA LYS A 362 3.41 0.79 1.01
C LYS A 362 2.42 -0.36 1.25
N LEU A 363 2.69 -1.53 0.67
CA LEU A 363 1.73 -2.64 0.66
C LEU A 363 2.03 -3.73 1.69
N PHE A 364 3.24 -3.78 2.25
CA PHE A 364 3.65 -4.87 3.16
C PHE A 364 4.24 -4.41 4.50
N VAL A 365 4.55 -3.13 4.68
CA VAL A 365 4.95 -2.57 5.98
C VAL A 365 3.69 -2.05 6.66
N GLU A 366 3.40 -2.59 7.85
CA GLU A 366 2.17 -2.29 8.62
C GLU A 366 0.88 -2.43 7.78
N SER A 367 0.91 -3.31 6.77
CA SER A 367 -0.18 -3.55 5.84
C SER A 367 -0.38 -5.06 5.64
N GLU A 368 -1.65 -5.47 5.63
CA GLU A 368 -2.07 -6.87 5.54
C GLU A 368 -2.41 -7.30 4.10
N THR A 369 -1.75 -6.72 3.10
CA THR A 369 -1.94 -7.18 1.70
C THR A 369 -1.42 -8.62 1.58
N ASN A 370 -2.31 -9.53 1.19
CA ASN A 370 -2.07 -10.96 1.12
C ASN A 370 -1.78 -11.42 -0.30
N ALA A 371 -0.79 -12.30 -0.41
CA ALA A 371 -0.48 -13.07 -1.60
C ALA A 371 -0.59 -14.55 -1.23
N THR A 372 -1.31 -15.34 -2.05
CA THR A 372 -1.41 -16.78 -1.85
C THR A 372 -0.04 -17.46 -1.93
N GLN A 373 0.83 -16.95 -2.79
CA GLN A 373 2.20 -17.43 -2.93
C GLN A 373 3.18 -16.30 -2.62
N ASN A 374 4.16 -16.55 -1.76
CA ASN A 374 5.08 -15.51 -1.29
C ASN A 374 5.87 -14.83 -2.44
N ARG A 375 6.19 -15.55 -3.52
CA ARG A 375 6.86 -15.01 -4.71
C ARG A 375 6.09 -13.86 -5.38
N ASP A 376 4.75 -13.92 -5.34
CA ASP A 376 3.91 -12.92 -5.99
C ASP A 376 4.05 -11.54 -5.34
N ARG A 377 4.56 -11.47 -4.09
CA ARG A 377 4.88 -10.20 -3.43
C ARG A 377 5.91 -9.37 -4.21
N ILE A 378 6.78 -10.01 -4.98
CA ILE A 378 7.66 -9.33 -5.94
C ILE A 378 6.97 -9.25 -7.30
N TYR A 379 6.58 -10.40 -7.87
CA TYR A 379 6.14 -10.47 -9.28
C TYR A 379 4.84 -9.72 -9.56
N GLY A 380 3.89 -9.78 -8.63
CA GLY A 380 2.62 -9.06 -8.71
C GLY A 380 2.77 -7.53 -8.65
N LEU A 381 3.95 -7.00 -8.31
CA LEU A 381 4.22 -5.56 -8.29
C LEU A 381 5.06 -5.06 -9.48
N LEU A 382 5.71 -5.96 -10.23
CA LEU A 382 6.55 -5.59 -11.37
C LEU A 382 5.77 -4.87 -12.47
N GLY A 383 4.48 -5.18 -12.64
CA GLY A 383 3.59 -4.49 -13.60
C GLY A 383 3.29 -3.03 -13.26
N LEU A 384 3.55 -2.61 -12.01
CA LEU A 384 3.33 -1.24 -11.52
C LEU A 384 4.63 -0.46 -11.36
N ALA A 385 5.70 -1.16 -11.00
CA ALA A 385 7.00 -0.57 -10.68
C ALA A 385 7.63 0.12 -11.90
N VAL A 386 7.90 1.43 -11.77
CA VAL A 386 8.49 2.22 -12.88
C VAL A 386 9.93 1.83 -13.20
N ASP A 387 10.63 1.19 -12.25
CA ASP A 387 12.00 0.70 -12.35
C ASP A 387 12.10 -0.80 -12.69
N ALA A 388 10.97 -1.50 -12.91
CA ALA A 388 10.96 -2.94 -13.19
C ALA A 388 11.89 -3.35 -14.33
N LYS A 389 11.90 -2.58 -15.44
CA LYS A 389 12.78 -2.83 -16.59
C LYS A 389 14.27 -2.67 -16.25
N GLN A 390 14.60 -1.79 -15.32
CA GLN A 390 16.00 -1.54 -14.91
C GLN A 390 16.51 -2.61 -13.94
N LEU A 391 15.60 -3.19 -13.15
CA LEU A 391 15.91 -4.25 -12.19
C LEU A 391 16.10 -5.63 -12.86
N ASP A 392 15.58 -5.83 -14.07
CA ASP A 392 15.63 -7.10 -14.84
C ASP A 392 15.24 -8.35 -14.02
N ILE A 393 14.31 -8.19 -13.08
CA ILE A 393 13.76 -9.30 -12.29
C ILE A 393 12.78 -10.05 -13.17
N LYS A 394 13.10 -11.32 -13.49
CA LYS A 394 12.25 -12.19 -14.31
C LYS A 394 11.40 -13.08 -13.42
N PRO A 395 10.06 -13.08 -13.60
CA PRO A 395 9.21 -14.01 -12.88
C PRO A 395 9.53 -15.47 -13.18
N ASP A 396 9.85 -16.23 -12.15
CA ASP A 396 10.00 -17.68 -12.20
C ASP A 396 8.81 -18.33 -11.47
N TYR A 397 7.89 -18.88 -12.26
CA TYR A 397 6.73 -19.61 -11.76
C TYR A 397 6.98 -21.12 -11.62
N ILE A 398 8.18 -21.61 -11.99
CA ILE A 398 8.60 -23.00 -11.80
C ILE A 398 9.03 -23.22 -10.35
N SER A 399 9.91 -22.36 -9.82
CA SER A 399 10.36 -22.45 -8.42
C SER A 399 9.29 -22.01 -7.44
N SER A 400 9.00 -22.83 -6.43
CA SER A 400 8.13 -22.46 -5.30
C SER A 400 8.84 -21.66 -4.20
N GLU A 401 10.15 -21.47 -4.28
CA GLU A 401 10.96 -20.90 -3.20
C GLU A 401 10.96 -19.37 -3.25
N ALA A 402 10.42 -18.72 -2.21
CA ALA A 402 10.39 -17.25 -2.15
C ALA A 402 11.64 -16.61 -1.53
N GLY A 403 12.42 -17.35 -0.72
CA GLY A 403 13.64 -16.84 -0.08
C GLY A 403 14.69 -16.32 -1.08
N PRO A 404 15.07 -17.11 -2.10
CA PRO A 404 15.98 -16.66 -3.15
C PRO A 404 15.43 -15.48 -3.95
N ILE A 405 14.11 -15.46 -4.21
CA ILE A 405 13.44 -14.38 -4.97
C ILE A 405 13.52 -13.06 -4.21
N PHE A 406 13.24 -13.05 -2.90
CA PHE A 406 13.35 -11.85 -2.07
C PHE A 406 14.80 -11.36 -1.97
N THR A 407 15.74 -12.29 -1.81
CA THR A 407 17.17 -11.99 -1.76
C THR A 407 17.66 -11.36 -3.06
N ASN A 408 17.29 -11.94 -4.21
CA ASN A 408 17.66 -11.40 -5.51
C ASN A 408 17.01 -10.03 -5.79
N ALA A 409 15.72 -9.87 -5.46
CA ALA A 409 15.05 -8.58 -5.61
C ALA A 409 15.71 -7.49 -4.75
N ALA A 410 16.07 -7.80 -3.50
CA ALA A 410 16.82 -6.90 -2.64
C ALA A 410 18.19 -6.54 -3.24
N ARG A 411 18.93 -7.53 -3.77
CA ARG A 411 20.23 -7.30 -4.42
C ARG A 411 20.14 -6.34 -5.60
N GLU A 412 19.20 -6.57 -6.51
CA GLU A 412 19.02 -5.72 -7.69
C GLU A 412 18.61 -4.30 -7.30
N MET A 413 17.76 -4.13 -6.28
CA MET A 413 17.42 -2.81 -5.75
C MET A 413 18.64 -2.09 -5.13
N ILE A 414 19.48 -2.77 -4.35
CA ILE A 414 20.72 -2.19 -3.79
C ILE A 414 21.68 -1.77 -4.92
N LYS A 415 21.87 -2.61 -5.96
CA LYS A 415 22.68 -2.26 -7.14
C LYS A 415 22.20 -0.98 -7.84
N LYS A 416 20.91 -0.63 -7.73
CA LYS A 416 20.31 0.60 -8.27
C LYS A 416 20.23 1.76 -7.27
N GLY A 417 20.92 1.67 -6.14
CA GLY A 417 20.99 2.79 -5.19
C GLY A 417 20.03 2.71 -4.00
N ARG A 418 19.27 1.63 -3.83
CA ARG A 418 18.25 1.51 -2.76
C ARG A 418 18.80 0.84 -1.52
N ILE A 419 19.76 1.47 -0.84
CA ILE A 419 20.34 0.89 0.39
C ILE A 419 19.37 0.96 1.58
N GLU A 420 18.42 1.88 1.54
CA GLU A 420 17.42 2.09 2.59
C GLU A 420 16.53 0.87 2.82
N LEU A 421 16.47 -0.07 1.86
CA LEU A 421 15.73 -1.32 2.04
C LEU A 421 16.28 -2.17 3.20
N LEU A 422 17.55 -2.02 3.57
CA LEU A 422 18.15 -2.70 4.70
C LEU A 422 17.46 -2.36 6.03
N SER A 423 16.79 -1.21 6.13
CA SER A 423 16.00 -0.83 7.31
C SER A 423 14.79 -1.76 7.56
N PHE A 424 14.38 -2.54 6.56
CA PHE A 424 13.30 -3.53 6.67
C PHE A 424 13.82 -4.95 6.84
N SER A 425 15.15 -5.13 6.91
CA SER A 425 15.78 -6.43 7.12
C SER A 425 15.80 -6.77 8.61
N GLN A 426 14.64 -7.11 9.15
CA GLN A 426 14.45 -7.40 10.57
C GLN A 426 14.92 -8.82 10.92
N PHE A 427 15.43 -8.99 12.15
CA PHE A 427 15.88 -10.26 12.71
C PHE A 427 15.11 -10.54 14.01
N PRO A 428 14.68 -11.80 14.27
CA PRO A 428 14.95 -13.01 13.49
C PRO A 428 14.06 -13.08 12.25
N LYS A 429 14.56 -13.72 11.19
CA LYS A 429 13.69 -14.08 10.06
C LYS A 429 12.67 -15.10 10.53
N GLU A 430 11.43 -14.97 10.08
CA GLU A 430 10.43 -16.00 10.33
C GLU A 430 10.89 -17.32 9.68
N HIS A 431 10.61 -18.45 10.34
CA HIS A 431 10.88 -19.75 9.74
C HIS A 431 10.07 -19.96 8.45
N GLY A 432 10.52 -20.88 7.58
CA GLY A 432 9.78 -21.28 6.37
C GLY A 432 10.17 -20.59 5.06
N LEU A 433 11.19 -19.73 5.06
CA LEU A 433 11.82 -19.20 3.83
C LEU A 433 13.28 -19.61 3.76
N GLU A 434 13.53 -20.86 3.36
CA GLU A 434 14.89 -21.32 3.08
C GLU A 434 15.53 -20.44 2.00
N GLY A 435 16.81 -20.13 2.19
CA GLY A 435 17.58 -19.31 1.26
C GLY A 435 17.33 -17.80 1.31
N LEU A 436 16.53 -17.29 2.24
CA LEU A 436 16.45 -15.85 2.51
C LEU A 436 17.72 -15.37 3.26
N ALA A 437 18.47 -14.46 2.65
CA ALA A 437 19.65 -13.87 3.27
C ALA A 437 19.29 -12.99 4.47
N THR A 438 20.21 -12.85 5.45
CA THR A 438 19.89 -12.13 6.69
C THR A 438 19.71 -10.63 6.46
N TRP A 439 20.44 -10.07 5.48
CA TRP A 439 20.36 -8.68 5.04
C TRP A 439 19.19 -8.38 4.10
N ALA A 440 18.47 -9.38 3.59
CA ALA A 440 17.32 -9.17 2.72
C ALA A 440 16.02 -9.02 3.53
N PRO A 441 15.12 -8.08 3.20
CA PRO A 441 13.84 -7.95 3.89
C PRO A 441 12.97 -9.19 3.68
N ASP A 442 12.29 -9.61 4.75
CA ASP A 442 11.27 -10.64 4.67
C ASP A 442 9.95 -9.99 4.29
N TRP A 443 9.65 -9.92 3.00
CA TRP A 443 8.47 -9.20 2.52
C TRP A 443 7.13 -9.87 2.86
N ARG A 444 7.10 -10.93 3.68
CA ARG A 444 5.85 -11.45 4.28
C ARG A 444 5.10 -10.36 5.08
N PRO A 445 3.79 -10.54 5.37
CA PRO A 445 3.00 -9.49 6.00
C PRO A 445 3.58 -9.05 7.36
N ASN A 446 3.23 -7.82 7.77
CA ASN A 446 3.51 -7.27 9.10
C ASN A 446 4.99 -6.98 9.39
N LEU A 447 5.76 -6.61 8.37
CA LEU A 447 7.03 -5.91 8.60
C LEU A 447 6.75 -4.64 9.42
N ALA A 448 7.47 -4.46 10.52
CA ALA A 448 7.36 -3.25 11.31
C ALA A 448 7.91 -2.04 10.54
N SER A 449 7.35 -0.86 10.76
CA SER A 449 7.91 0.38 10.20
C SER A 449 9.33 0.64 10.74
N SER A 450 10.19 1.14 9.86
CA SER A 450 11.49 1.68 10.26
C SER A 450 11.28 3.04 10.94
N PHE A 451 12.05 3.30 12.01
CA PHE A 451 12.02 4.62 12.67
C PHE A 451 12.46 5.75 11.72
N TYR A 452 13.18 5.41 10.66
CA TYR A 452 13.72 6.34 9.69
C TYR A 452 12.75 6.65 8.54
N THR A 453 11.98 5.65 8.06
CA THR A 453 11.13 5.79 6.85
C THR A 453 9.63 5.88 7.17
N ILE A 454 9.24 6.87 7.97
CA ILE A 454 7.90 6.93 8.57
C ILE A 454 6.80 7.38 7.58
N PHE A 455 7.12 8.10 6.48
CA PHE A 455 6.09 8.65 5.58
C PHE A 455 6.27 8.33 4.09
N GLU A 456 5.14 8.18 3.40
CA GLU A 456 5.02 7.91 1.95
C GLU A 456 5.68 9.00 1.08
N PHE A 457 5.79 10.24 1.59
CA PHE A 457 6.29 11.42 0.87
C PHE A 457 7.72 11.84 1.25
N ALA A 458 8.33 11.21 2.26
CA ALA A 458 9.63 11.63 2.78
C ALA A 458 10.77 10.98 1.98
N GLU A 459 11.05 11.52 0.80
CA GLU A 459 12.40 11.42 0.20
C GLU A 459 13.37 12.43 0.86
N ASP A 460 12.84 13.36 1.65
CA ASP A 460 13.63 14.28 2.48
C ASP A 460 14.18 13.52 3.68
N HIS A 461 15.40 13.02 3.51
CA HIS A 461 16.13 12.29 4.53
C HIS A 461 16.74 13.28 5.55
N LEU A 462 16.31 13.16 6.81
CA LEU A 462 16.79 13.99 7.92
C LEU A 462 18.16 13.57 8.46
N PHE A 463 18.64 12.40 8.03
CA PHE A 463 19.92 11.83 8.41
C PHE A 463 20.80 11.61 7.18
N SER A 464 22.10 11.69 7.40
CA SER A 464 23.12 11.42 6.40
C SER A 464 24.33 10.77 7.06
N ALA A 465 24.12 9.64 7.75
CA ALA A 465 25.16 8.97 8.55
C ALA A 465 26.45 8.70 7.78
N SER A 466 26.36 8.32 6.50
CA SER A 466 27.52 8.08 5.62
C SER A 466 28.00 9.33 4.85
N GLY A 467 27.49 10.52 5.18
CA GLY A 467 27.82 11.78 4.54
C GLY A 467 27.52 11.79 3.04
N SER A 468 28.50 12.20 2.23
CA SER A 468 28.41 12.28 0.77
C SER A 468 28.81 11.00 0.04
N THR A 469 29.04 9.89 0.75
CA THR A 469 29.43 8.63 0.12
C THR A 469 28.29 8.05 -0.73
N SER A 470 28.65 7.20 -1.68
CA SER A 470 27.70 6.45 -2.51
C SER A 470 27.88 4.95 -2.26
N ILE A 471 26.85 4.16 -2.57
CA ILE A 471 26.91 2.70 -2.41
C ILE A 471 28.15 2.15 -3.12
N SER A 472 28.91 1.34 -2.40
CA SER A 472 30.10 0.67 -2.92
C SER A 472 29.98 -0.83 -2.65
N LEU A 473 29.48 -1.54 -3.66
CA LEU A 473 29.42 -3.00 -3.67
C LEU A 473 30.77 -3.57 -4.11
N LEU A 474 31.19 -4.65 -3.46
CA LEU A 474 32.36 -5.40 -3.88
C LEU A 474 31.96 -6.42 -4.96
N PRO A 475 32.84 -6.72 -5.94
CA PRO A 475 32.60 -7.78 -6.90
C PRO A 475 32.36 -9.11 -6.16
N THR A 476 31.31 -9.81 -6.54
CA THR A 476 31.00 -11.16 -6.04
C THR A 476 31.68 -12.27 -6.88
N ASP A 477 32.41 -11.89 -7.94
CA ASP A 477 33.06 -12.81 -8.89
C ASP A 477 34.46 -13.28 -8.43
N ASP A 478 34.89 -12.90 -7.22
CA ASP A 478 36.11 -13.42 -6.61
C ASP A 478 35.83 -14.87 -6.13
N GLU A 479 36.76 -15.81 -6.35
CA GLU A 479 36.66 -17.24 -5.99
C GLU A 479 36.34 -17.52 -4.50
N LYS A 480 36.19 -16.47 -3.67
CA LYS A 480 35.85 -16.48 -2.25
C LYS A 480 34.37 -16.20 -1.92
N VAL A 481 33.51 -15.83 -2.88
CA VAL A 481 32.06 -15.60 -2.64
C VAL A 481 31.21 -16.49 -3.56
N PRO A 482 31.00 -17.78 -3.22
CA PRO A 482 30.24 -18.71 -4.06
C PRO A 482 28.72 -18.67 -3.83
N ASP A 483 28.23 -17.88 -2.86
CA ASP A 483 26.84 -17.99 -2.39
C ASP A 483 25.98 -16.82 -2.89
N GLU A 484 24.90 -17.15 -3.62
CA GLU A 484 23.87 -16.21 -4.10
C GLU A 484 23.21 -15.40 -2.95
N LYS A 485 23.47 -15.79 -1.70
CA LYS A 485 22.94 -15.16 -0.47
C LYS A 485 23.83 -14.05 0.09
N GLU A 486 25.06 -13.88 -0.36
CA GLU A 486 25.99 -12.95 0.30
C GLU A 486 25.93 -11.52 -0.24
N LEU A 487 25.89 -10.53 0.64
CA LEU A 487 26.08 -9.10 0.31
C LEU A 487 27.48 -8.67 0.72
N ALA A 488 28.30 -8.33 -0.27
CA ALA A 488 29.63 -7.75 -0.06
C ALA A 488 29.57 -6.24 -0.32
N ILE A 489 29.76 -5.44 0.74
CA ILE A 489 29.56 -3.98 0.71
C ILE A 489 30.62 -3.26 1.55
N ARG A 490 31.03 -2.06 1.13
CA ARG A 490 31.92 -1.20 1.91
C ARG A 490 31.16 -0.31 2.88
N GLY A 491 31.82 0.04 3.97
CA GLY A 491 31.31 0.95 4.98
C GLY A 491 32.36 1.26 6.04
N TYR A 492 31.89 1.66 7.21
CA TYR A 492 32.73 2.04 8.33
C TYR A 492 32.24 1.35 9.59
N VAL A 493 33.17 0.85 10.40
CA VAL A 493 32.87 0.43 11.77
C VAL A 493 32.77 1.68 12.64
N VAL A 494 31.61 1.88 13.27
CA VAL A 494 31.44 2.93 14.29
C VAL A 494 32.15 2.46 15.56
N ASP A 495 31.63 1.38 16.14
CA ASP A 495 32.18 0.75 17.34
C ASP A 495 31.48 -0.60 17.64
N THR A 496 31.97 -1.32 18.66
CA THR A 496 31.34 -2.53 19.20
C THR A 496 30.42 -2.20 20.37
N ILE A 497 29.24 -2.82 20.40
CA ILE A 497 28.30 -2.77 21.52
C ILE A 497 28.96 -3.42 22.75
N GLU A 498 29.00 -2.66 23.85
CA GLU A 498 29.55 -3.08 25.14
C GLU A 498 28.44 -3.53 26.08
N GLU A 499 27.31 -2.82 26.10
CA GLU A 499 26.19 -3.13 27.00
C GLU A 499 24.86 -2.72 26.36
N VAL A 500 23.80 -3.46 26.70
CA VAL A 500 22.45 -3.30 26.16
C VAL A 500 21.39 -3.34 27.27
N GLY A 501 20.42 -2.44 27.22
CA GLY A 501 19.30 -2.37 28.16
C GLY A 501 18.16 -3.33 27.83
N THR A 502 17.01 -3.23 28.49
CA THR A 502 15.84 -4.09 28.18
C THR A 502 15.18 -3.68 26.85
N VAL A 503 14.57 -4.65 26.15
CA VAL A 503 13.70 -4.36 24.99
C VAL A 503 12.56 -3.46 25.44
N TRP A 504 12.29 -2.44 24.65
CA TRP A 504 11.29 -1.43 24.90
C TRP A 504 10.05 -1.65 24.04
N HIS A 505 8.88 -1.58 24.67
CA HIS A 505 7.58 -1.64 24.00
C HIS A 505 6.71 -0.44 24.42
N ALA A 506 6.16 0.27 23.45
CA ALA A 506 5.35 1.45 23.61
C ALA A 506 4.00 1.15 24.29
N SER A 507 3.47 -0.06 24.06
CA SER A 507 2.21 -0.56 24.63
C SER A 507 2.30 -0.87 26.13
N ASP A 508 3.50 -0.90 26.69
CA ASP A 508 3.70 -1.22 28.10
C ASP A 508 3.19 -0.10 29.04
N ASN A 509 3.10 -0.45 30.32
CA ASN A 509 2.73 0.50 31.37
C ASN A 509 3.83 1.55 31.61
N HIS A 510 3.49 2.57 32.38
CA HIS A 510 4.39 3.70 32.72
C HIS A 510 5.71 3.27 33.39
N VAL A 511 5.78 2.10 34.02
CA VAL A 511 7.02 1.58 34.63
C VAL A 511 8.06 1.25 33.55
N SER A 512 7.64 0.75 32.39
CA SER A 512 8.57 0.49 31.27
C SER A 512 9.20 1.78 30.73
N TYR A 513 8.46 2.91 30.75
CA TYR A 513 9.00 4.22 30.37
C TYR A 513 10.07 4.68 31.38
N LEU A 514 9.80 4.58 32.67
CA LEU A 514 10.79 4.91 33.72
C LEU A 514 12.06 4.08 33.59
N ARG A 515 11.92 2.76 33.39
CA ARG A 515 13.07 1.87 33.21
C ARG A 515 13.93 2.26 32.01
N LEU A 516 13.31 2.64 30.89
CA LEU A 516 14.03 3.11 29.72
C LEU A 516 14.83 4.39 30.03
N PHE A 517 14.18 5.38 30.67
CA PHE A 517 14.85 6.64 31.05
C PHE A 517 16.00 6.42 32.03
N GLU A 518 15.81 5.57 33.04
CA GLU A 518 16.84 5.19 34.01
C GLU A 518 18.05 4.54 33.32
N THR A 519 17.79 3.58 32.44
CA THR A 519 18.85 2.87 31.69
C THR A 519 19.65 3.83 30.81
N ILE A 520 18.98 4.71 30.06
CA ILE A 520 19.66 5.70 29.20
C ILE A 520 20.48 6.67 30.04
N LYS A 521 19.99 7.10 31.20
CA LYS A 521 20.71 7.98 32.12
C LYS A 521 21.96 7.30 32.70
N GLU A 522 21.87 6.02 33.03
CA GLU A 522 23.02 5.21 33.45
C GLU A 522 24.07 5.15 32.34
N PHE A 523 23.66 4.83 31.10
CA PHE A 523 24.57 4.82 29.95
C PHE A 523 25.19 6.19 29.68
N CYS A 524 24.45 7.28 29.86
CA CYS A 524 25.02 8.63 29.73
C CYS A 524 26.15 8.87 30.74
N THR A 525 25.98 8.35 31.97
CA THR A 525 27.00 8.44 33.03
C THR A 525 28.23 7.59 32.68
N LYS A 526 28.03 6.36 32.21
CA LYS A 526 29.13 5.47 31.74
C LYS A 526 29.88 6.09 30.56
N SER A 527 29.16 6.65 29.59
CA SER A 527 29.73 7.33 28.43
C SER A 527 30.59 8.52 28.83
N ALA A 528 30.12 9.36 29.76
CA ALA A 528 30.90 10.49 30.27
C ALA A 528 32.18 10.03 30.99
N ALA A 529 32.13 8.92 31.74
CA ALA A 529 33.27 8.37 32.46
C ALA A 529 34.38 7.81 31.55
N LYS A 530 34.06 7.44 30.30
CA LYS A 530 35.05 6.96 29.32
C LYS A 530 35.96 8.07 28.77
N ASP A 531 35.53 9.33 28.85
CA ASP A 531 36.28 10.52 28.39
C ASP A 531 36.77 10.47 26.93
N GLU A 532 36.13 9.67 26.09
CA GLU A 532 36.44 9.56 24.66
C GLU A 532 35.92 10.79 23.90
N PRO A 533 36.68 11.39 22.95
CA PRO A 533 36.30 12.60 22.22
C PRO A 533 35.27 12.33 21.10
N ILE A 534 34.20 11.61 21.44
CA ILE A 534 33.16 11.17 20.52
C ILE A 534 32.01 12.16 20.32
N TYR A 535 31.93 13.20 21.16
CA TYR A 535 31.00 14.32 21.03
C TYR A 535 31.76 15.65 20.98
N GLU A 536 31.15 16.69 20.42
CA GLU A 536 31.74 18.04 20.33
C GLU A 536 32.10 18.61 21.71
N ASN A 537 31.25 18.39 22.71
CA ASN A 537 31.43 18.83 24.08
C ASN A 537 30.52 18.04 25.04
N SER A 538 30.69 18.28 26.35
CA SER A 538 29.92 17.61 27.41
C SER A 538 28.43 17.97 27.40
N LEU A 539 28.05 19.18 26.97
CA LEU A 539 26.65 19.58 26.84
C LEU A 539 25.96 18.77 25.75
N ARG A 540 26.57 18.64 24.56
CA ARG A 540 26.04 17.80 23.48
C ARG A 540 25.94 16.33 23.88
N ARG A 541 26.92 15.81 24.65
CA ARG A 541 26.85 14.44 25.19
C ARG A 541 25.63 14.26 26.11
N ALA A 542 25.32 15.24 26.95
CA ALA A 542 24.19 15.18 27.87
C ALA A 542 22.83 15.13 27.15
N GLU A 543 22.74 15.67 25.93
CA GLU A 543 21.52 15.63 25.12
C GLU A 543 21.09 14.21 24.73
N ALA A 544 21.99 13.23 24.77
CA ALA A 544 21.66 11.82 24.54
C ALA A 544 20.50 11.34 25.44
N THR A 545 20.36 11.90 26.65
CA THR A 545 19.27 11.57 27.59
C THR A 545 17.87 11.75 27.01
N TRP A 546 17.67 12.77 26.15
CA TRP A 546 16.38 13.08 25.54
C TRP A 546 16.33 12.83 24.03
N ARG A 547 17.49 12.71 23.34
CA ARG A 547 17.55 12.32 21.92
C ARG A 547 17.39 10.83 21.69
N VAL A 548 18.04 9.99 22.51
CA VAL A 548 18.04 8.52 22.33
C VAL A 548 16.63 7.90 22.38
N PRO A 549 15.73 8.27 23.32
CA PRO A 549 14.41 7.65 23.39
C PRO A 549 13.52 7.87 22.15
N VAL A 550 13.81 8.90 21.35
CA VAL A 550 13.03 9.26 20.14
C VAL A 550 13.86 9.14 18.85
N GLY A 551 15.08 8.62 18.94
CA GLY A 551 15.97 8.48 17.78
C GLY A 551 16.32 9.75 17.07
N ASP A 552 16.38 10.86 17.81
CA ASP A 552 16.65 12.18 17.25
C ASP A 552 15.61 12.69 16.24
N LEU A 553 14.41 12.10 16.21
CA LEU A 553 13.29 12.55 15.41
C LEU A 553 12.17 13.07 16.29
N TYR A 554 11.45 14.07 15.78
CA TYR A 554 10.30 14.63 16.45
C TYR A 554 9.22 15.06 15.46
N TRP A 555 7.98 14.63 15.69
CA TRP A 555 6.82 14.96 14.86
C TRP A 555 6.19 16.28 15.30
N THR A 556 6.07 17.22 14.37
CA THR A 556 5.46 18.54 14.61
C THR A 556 3.93 18.50 14.47
N PRO A 557 3.20 19.53 14.98
CA PRO A 557 1.77 19.68 14.73
C PRO A 557 1.37 19.71 13.25
N GLU A 558 2.27 20.15 12.38
CA GLU A 558 2.07 20.25 10.93
C GLU A 558 2.28 18.91 10.20
N LEU A 559 2.44 17.80 10.94
CA LEU A 559 2.71 16.45 10.43
C LEU A 559 4.05 16.33 9.69
N ASP A 560 5.00 17.22 10.00
CA ASP A 560 6.37 17.14 9.51
C ASP A 560 7.25 16.40 10.53
N ASN A 561 8.23 15.66 10.01
CA ASN A 561 9.33 15.14 10.83
C ASN A 561 10.46 16.16 10.82
N VAL A 562 10.98 16.47 12.00
CA VAL A 562 12.17 17.29 12.16
C VAL A 562 13.17 16.58 13.07
N ARG A 563 14.41 17.06 13.06
CA ARG A 563 15.41 16.65 14.05
C ARG A 563 14.97 17.12 15.43
N ALA A 564 15.14 16.26 16.43
CA ALA A 564 14.88 16.64 17.81
C ALA A 564 15.86 17.75 18.23
N THR A 565 15.38 18.96 18.47
CA THR A 565 16.20 20.05 19.02
C THR A 565 15.86 20.29 20.47
N LYS A 566 16.79 20.92 21.20
CA LYS A 566 16.61 21.25 22.61
C LYS A 566 15.34 22.05 22.84
N GLU A 567 15.11 23.06 22.00
CA GLU A 567 13.96 23.98 22.07
C GLU A 567 12.62 23.27 21.86
N LEU A 568 12.61 22.19 21.08
CA LEU A 568 11.40 21.45 20.75
C LEU A 568 11.08 20.34 21.76
N VAL A 569 12.12 19.71 22.31
CA VAL A 569 12.00 18.38 22.90
C VAL A 569 12.33 18.32 24.40
N GLU A 570 13.25 19.15 24.90
CA GLU A 570 13.78 19.02 26.27
C GLU A 570 12.69 19.15 27.35
N ASP A 571 11.86 20.21 27.29
CA ASP A 571 10.75 20.41 28.22
C ASP A 571 9.73 19.27 28.15
N LYS A 572 9.50 18.73 26.96
CA LYS A 572 8.53 17.64 26.71
C LYS A 572 9.03 16.31 27.29
N TYR A 573 10.34 16.08 27.20
CA TYR A 573 10.99 14.97 27.86
C TYR A 573 10.82 15.08 29.39
N HIS A 574 11.12 16.22 29.99
CA HIS A 574 10.99 16.43 31.44
C HIS A 574 9.55 16.25 31.93
N ASP A 575 8.57 16.76 31.17
CA ASP A 575 7.15 16.54 31.45
C ASP A 575 6.80 15.04 31.41
N CYS A 576 7.33 14.30 30.44
CA CYS A 576 7.09 12.86 30.28
C CYS A 576 7.68 12.03 31.42
N VAL A 577 8.90 12.35 31.85
CA VAL A 577 9.55 11.69 33.00
C VAL A 577 8.75 11.94 34.27
N ARG A 578 8.46 13.21 34.58
CA ARG A 578 7.69 13.61 35.78
C ARG A 578 6.35 12.90 35.86
N LEU A 579 5.63 12.80 34.73
CA LEU A 579 4.35 12.09 34.69
C LEU A 579 4.53 10.61 35.04
N SER A 580 5.52 9.96 34.43
CA SER A 580 5.75 8.53 34.63
C SER A 580 6.05 8.23 36.10
N GLU A 581 6.78 9.11 36.79
CA GLU A 581 7.06 9.04 38.23
C GLU A 581 5.80 9.21 39.09
N VAL A 582 4.94 10.19 38.76
CA VAL A 582 3.69 10.43 39.50
C VAL A 582 2.76 9.23 39.42
N ILE A 583 2.64 8.62 38.23
CA ILE A 583 1.81 7.43 38.02
C ILE A 583 2.42 6.23 38.77
N ALA A 584 3.74 6.02 38.69
CA ALA A 584 4.42 4.95 39.42
C ALA A 584 4.31 5.08 40.94
N GLY A 585 4.30 6.32 41.44
CA GLY A 585 4.18 6.63 42.86
C GLY A 585 2.76 6.51 43.44
N GLY A 586 1.75 6.16 42.63
CA GLY A 586 0.37 5.96 43.09
C GLY A 586 -0.33 7.23 43.60
N LYS A 587 0.16 8.42 43.24
CA LYS A 587 -0.40 9.71 43.68
C LYS A 587 -1.47 10.20 42.70
N GLU A 588 -2.69 9.66 42.77
CA GLU A 588 -3.80 10.16 41.95
C GLU A 588 -4.48 11.37 42.59
N VAL A 589 -4.11 12.57 42.15
CA VAL A 589 -5.03 13.61 41.64
C VAL A 589 -4.21 14.48 40.70
N LEU A 590 -4.29 14.24 39.38
CA LEU A 590 -3.76 15.17 38.39
C LEU A 590 -4.77 16.31 38.20
N THR A 591 -4.29 17.55 38.25
CA THR A 591 -5.13 18.72 37.96
C THR A 591 -5.59 18.72 36.51
N ARG A 592 -6.72 19.38 36.21
CA ARG A 592 -7.25 19.48 34.84
C ARG A 592 -6.24 20.10 33.88
N GLU A 593 -5.41 21.03 34.35
CA GLU A 593 -4.35 21.69 33.57
C GLU A 593 -3.12 20.79 33.36
N GLU A 594 -2.81 19.91 34.32
CA GLU A 594 -1.87 18.82 34.09
C GLU A 594 -2.44 17.88 33.04
N VAL A 595 -3.65 17.34 33.21
CA VAL A 595 -4.28 16.45 32.21
C VAL A 595 -4.34 17.07 30.81
N HIS A 596 -4.65 18.36 30.69
CA HIS A 596 -4.70 19.05 29.39
C HIS A 596 -3.30 19.24 28.74
N ARG A 597 -2.24 19.45 29.54
CA ARG A 597 -0.85 19.40 29.07
C ARG A 597 -0.40 17.96 28.75
N LEU A 598 -0.91 16.98 29.49
CA LEU A 598 -0.57 15.57 29.38
C LEU A 598 -1.19 14.90 28.14
N LEU A 599 -2.31 15.41 27.64
CA LEU A 599 -2.87 15.05 26.33
C LEU A 599 -2.04 15.59 25.15
N ALA A 600 -1.08 16.50 25.40
CA ALA A 600 -0.10 16.96 24.40
C ALA A 600 1.18 16.09 24.38
N GLY A 601 1.07 14.82 24.78
CA GLY A 601 2.11 13.79 24.92
C GLY A 601 2.82 13.36 23.63
N ARG A 602 3.24 14.32 22.80
CA ARG A 602 3.97 14.09 21.55
C ARG A 602 5.30 13.41 21.80
N TYR A 603 6.03 13.73 22.87
CA TYR A 603 7.30 13.04 23.16
C TYR A 603 7.07 11.54 23.35
N ARG A 604 6.08 11.16 24.18
CA ARG A 604 5.69 9.77 24.38
C ARG A 604 5.24 9.10 23.06
N GLY A 605 4.46 9.80 22.24
CA GLY A 605 4.09 9.31 20.91
C GLY A 605 5.30 9.13 19.99
N ASN A 606 6.27 10.05 20.01
CA ASN A 606 7.50 9.93 19.23
C ASN A 606 8.38 8.78 19.71
N MET A 607 8.33 8.40 20.99
CA MET A 607 9.04 7.21 21.44
C MET A 607 8.50 5.96 20.73
N SER A 608 7.21 5.88 20.37
CA SER A 608 6.60 4.68 19.75
C SER A 608 7.24 4.23 18.45
N VAL A 609 7.98 5.11 17.76
CA VAL A 609 8.75 4.74 16.56
C VAL A 609 9.94 3.84 16.87
N MET A 610 10.32 3.71 18.14
CA MET A 610 11.40 2.84 18.62
C MET A 610 10.92 1.49 19.13
N ASP A 611 9.66 1.11 18.89
CA ASP A 611 9.07 -0.09 19.47
C ASP A 611 9.86 -1.34 19.05
N GLY A 612 10.06 -2.27 19.99
CA GLY A 612 10.84 -3.48 19.77
C GLY A 612 12.36 -3.27 19.72
N LYS A 613 12.85 -2.05 19.95
CA LYS A 613 14.29 -1.74 20.07
C LYS A 613 14.73 -1.72 21.54
N ARG A 614 16.04 -1.68 21.78
CA ARG A 614 16.64 -1.55 23.12
C ARG A 614 17.74 -0.50 23.14
N PRO A 615 17.95 0.22 24.25
CA PRO A 615 19.06 1.16 24.36
C PRO A 615 20.38 0.40 24.44
N TYR A 616 21.46 1.00 23.95
CA TYR A 616 22.81 0.43 24.05
C TYR A 616 23.87 1.50 24.31
N ILE A 617 25.03 1.04 24.78
CA ILE A 617 26.28 1.80 24.82
C ILE A 617 27.40 0.97 24.17
N THR A 618 28.29 1.64 23.45
CA THR A 618 29.47 1.04 22.80
C THR A 618 30.73 1.21 23.64
N ARG A 619 31.82 0.51 23.28
CA ARG A 619 33.09 0.54 24.02
C ARG A 619 33.72 1.93 24.15
N LYS A 620 33.58 2.79 23.13
CA LYS A 620 33.98 4.20 23.10
C LYS A 620 32.94 5.12 23.75
N GLY A 621 31.75 4.59 24.07
CA GLY A 621 30.70 5.31 24.78
C GLY A 621 29.64 5.96 23.90
N TYR A 622 29.52 5.64 22.61
CA TYR A 622 28.36 6.03 21.82
C TYR A 622 27.09 5.39 22.39
N LEU A 623 26.00 6.16 22.47
CA LEU A 623 24.69 5.68 22.88
C LEU A 623 23.74 5.58 21.69
N GLY A 624 22.73 4.73 21.80
CA GLY A 624 21.69 4.66 20.79
C GLY A 624 20.58 3.68 21.09
N MET A 625 19.76 3.43 20.07
CA MET A 625 18.72 2.38 20.07
C MET A 625 19.07 1.36 18.98
N CYS A 626 19.12 0.08 19.34
CA CYS A 626 19.44 -1.02 18.43
C CYS A 626 18.29 -2.05 18.39
N PRO A 627 18.28 -2.99 17.42
CA PRO A 627 17.24 -4.02 17.36
C PRO A 627 17.14 -4.80 18.68
N GLY A 628 15.94 -5.23 19.07
CA GLY A 628 15.72 -5.91 20.36
C GLY A 628 16.54 -7.18 20.58
N LEU A 629 17.01 -7.82 19.50
CA LEU A 629 17.88 -9.00 19.55
C LEU A 629 19.39 -8.70 19.48
N ALA A 630 19.79 -7.43 19.36
CA ALA A 630 21.20 -7.06 19.45
C ALA A 630 21.75 -7.41 20.83
N ILE A 631 23.01 -7.86 20.86
CA ILE A 631 23.71 -8.30 22.06
C ILE A 631 25.08 -7.60 22.22
N GLU A 632 25.68 -7.75 23.39
CA GLU A 632 27.09 -7.39 23.61
C GLU A 632 27.98 -8.11 22.58
N GLY A 633 28.93 -7.38 22.01
CA GLY A 633 29.85 -7.87 20.99
C GLY A 633 29.37 -7.67 19.55
N ASP A 634 28.09 -7.36 19.32
CA ASP A 634 27.61 -6.92 18.02
C ASP A 634 28.26 -5.57 17.63
N VAL A 635 28.36 -5.31 16.34
CA VAL A 635 29.10 -4.17 15.78
C VAL A 635 28.14 -3.20 15.12
N VAL A 636 28.26 -1.91 15.48
CA VAL A 636 27.55 -0.82 14.82
C VAL A 636 28.36 -0.37 13.61
N VAL A 637 27.73 -0.34 12.44
CA VAL A 637 28.36 0.01 11.17
C VAL A 637 27.53 1.03 10.41
N ILE A 638 28.19 1.78 9.52
CA ILE A 638 27.54 2.66 8.56
C ILE A 638 28.04 2.27 7.17
N PHE A 639 27.14 1.75 6.32
CA PHE A 639 27.50 1.41 4.94
C PHE A 639 27.65 2.65 4.07
N CYS A 640 28.51 2.60 3.06
CA CYS A 640 28.63 3.70 2.10
C CYS A 640 27.29 3.92 1.38
N GLY A 641 26.84 5.18 1.30
CA GLY A 641 25.53 5.57 0.79
C GLY A 641 24.37 5.46 1.78
N ALA A 642 24.55 4.80 2.94
CA ALA A 642 23.50 4.65 3.93
C ALA A 642 23.18 5.96 4.66
N LYS A 643 21.91 6.11 5.04
CA LYS A 643 21.42 7.29 5.76
C LYS A 643 21.41 7.11 7.27
N ILE A 644 21.41 5.87 7.74
CA ILE A 644 21.44 5.50 9.16
C ILE A 644 22.46 4.38 9.42
N PRO A 645 22.87 4.19 10.69
CA PRO A 645 23.64 3.02 11.13
C PRO A 645 22.85 1.70 11.11
N TYR A 646 23.59 0.59 11.08
CA TYR A 646 23.09 -0.78 11.19
C TYR A 646 23.90 -1.59 12.21
N VAL A 647 23.32 -2.67 12.70
CA VAL A 647 23.98 -3.64 13.60
C VAL A 647 24.28 -4.92 12.85
N LEU A 648 25.52 -5.37 12.96
CA LEU A 648 26.02 -6.64 12.45
C LEU A 648 26.50 -7.51 13.59
N LYS A 649 26.21 -8.80 13.49
CA LYS A 649 26.74 -9.82 14.41
C LYS A 649 27.93 -10.52 13.77
N PRO A 650 29.14 -10.40 14.31
CA PRO A 650 30.31 -11.11 13.79
C PRO A 650 30.12 -12.63 13.86
N GLN A 651 30.59 -13.34 12.82
CA GLN A 651 30.68 -14.80 12.76
C GLN A 651 32.16 -15.21 12.63
N PRO A 652 32.90 -15.33 13.75
CA PRO A 652 34.37 -15.48 13.73
C PRO A 652 34.86 -16.72 12.98
N GLU A 653 34.06 -17.78 12.97
CA GLU A 653 34.38 -19.06 12.33
C GLU A 653 34.48 -18.97 10.80
N VAL A 654 33.81 -17.98 10.19
CA VAL A 654 33.67 -17.87 8.73
C VAL A 654 34.06 -16.49 8.18
N ASP A 655 34.61 -15.61 9.02
CA ASP A 655 34.99 -14.22 8.68
C ASP A 655 33.87 -13.44 7.96
N LYS A 656 32.63 -13.62 8.45
CA LYS A 656 31.41 -13.01 7.90
C LYS A 656 30.56 -12.37 8.99
N TYR A 657 29.48 -11.72 8.58
CA TYR A 657 28.52 -11.09 9.46
C TYR A 657 27.11 -11.61 9.21
N THR A 658 26.32 -11.69 10.27
CA THR A 658 24.87 -11.78 10.20
C THR A 658 24.28 -10.37 10.37
N PHE A 659 23.35 -9.99 9.49
CA PHE A 659 22.64 -8.73 9.62
C PHE A 659 21.62 -8.80 10.76
N VAL A 660 21.63 -7.82 11.67
CA VAL A 660 20.73 -7.78 12.83
C VAL A 660 19.60 -6.78 12.62
N GLY A 661 19.90 -5.58 12.12
CA GLY A 661 18.87 -4.56 11.87
C GLY A 661 19.39 -3.12 11.90
N GLU A 662 18.48 -2.18 11.68
CA GLU A 662 18.74 -0.74 11.80
C GLU A 662 19.05 -0.28 13.23
N ALA A 663 19.90 0.74 13.36
CA ALA A 663 20.20 1.38 14.62
C ALA A 663 20.17 2.90 14.52
N TYR A 664 19.79 3.53 15.63
CA TYR A 664 20.12 4.91 15.92
C TYR A 664 21.44 4.95 16.69
N CYS A 665 22.37 5.84 16.35
CA CYS A 665 23.62 6.05 17.07
C CYS A 665 23.85 7.56 17.27
N ASP A 666 23.68 8.03 18.50
CA ASP A 666 23.82 9.44 18.83
C ASP A 666 25.25 9.94 18.54
N GLY A 667 25.36 11.02 17.78
CA GLY A 667 26.65 11.58 17.34
C GLY A 667 27.21 10.99 16.04
N MET A 668 26.48 10.10 15.35
CA MET A 668 26.90 9.44 14.10
C MET A 668 25.89 9.55 12.95
N MET A 669 24.93 10.47 13.05
CA MET A 669 23.80 10.55 12.11
C MET A 669 24.02 11.54 10.94
N ASP A 670 25.14 12.27 10.90
CA ASP A 670 25.36 13.41 9.99
C ASP A 670 26.73 13.37 9.27
N GLY A 671 27.32 12.20 9.10
CA GLY A 671 28.56 12.03 8.34
C GLY A 671 29.84 12.14 9.18
N GLN A 672 29.72 12.25 10.52
CA GLN A 672 30.87 12.28 11.43
C GLN A 672 31.81 11.07 11.26
N ILE A 673 31.29 9.96 10.74
CA ILE A 673 32.08 8.75 10.48
C ILE A 673 33.18 8.96 9.44
N LEU A 674 33.04 9.92 8.52
CA LEU A 674 34.04 10.18 7.47
C LEU A 674 35.33 10.80 8.02
N GLU A 675 35.26 11.45 9.18
CA GLU A 675 36.42 12.05 9.85
C GLU A 675 37.11 11.08 10.82
N ARG A 676 36.39 10.05 11.28
CA ARG A 676 36.77 9.24 12.44
C ARG A 676 36.91 7.75 12.15
N GLY A 677 36.26 7.28 11.10
CA GLY A 677 36.18 5.87 10.72
C GLY A 677 37.24 5.50 9.68
N GLN A 678 37.68 4.25 9.73
CA GLN A 678 38.41 3.63 8.63
C GLN A 678 37.43 2.82 7.80
N GLU A 679 37.49 2.99 6.48
CA GLU A 679 36.66 2.19 5.57
C GLU A 679 37.05 0.70 5.66
N ALA A 680 36.04 -0.16 5.70
CA ALA A 680 36.16 -1.60 5.80
C ALA A 680 35.21 -2.29 4.80
N SER A 681 35.50 -3.57 4.56
CA SER A 681 34.66 -4.45 3.73
C SER A 681 33.85 -5.37 4.61
N PHE A 682 32.55 -5.51 4.32
CA PHE A 682 31.63 -6.36 5.06
C PHE A 682 31.06 -7.42 4.12
N TYR A 683 31.19 -8.69 4.53
CA TYR A 683 30.60 -9.85 3.87
C TYR A 683 29.46 -10.36 4.74
N ILE A 684 28.23 -10.16 4.29
CA ILE A 684 27.01 -10.37 5.08
C ILE A 684 26.23 -11.54 4.48
N GLN A 685 25.88 -12.53 5.31
CA GLN A 685 25.19 -13.75 4.88
C GLN A 685 23.67 -13.59 4.74
#